data_AF-A0A6N6NNB4-F1
#
_entry.id   AF-A0A6N6NNB4-F1
#
_cell.length_a   1.000
_cell.length_b   1.000
_cell.length_c   1.000
_cell.angle_alpha   90.00
_cell.angle_beta   90.00
_cell.angle_gamma   90.00
#
_symmetry.space_group_name_H-M   'P 1'
#
loop_
_entity.id
_entity.type
_entity.pdbx_description
1 polymer ?
#
loop_
_entity_poly.entity_id
_entity_poly.type
_entity_poly.pdbx_seq_one_letter_code
_entity_poly.pdbx_strand_id
1 'polypeptide(L)'
;MNIVSAKQQVKDTVEAYLKRDDAGLLSIASVHQRPIFLVGAPGIGKTAIMEQVARELGIGIVSYSMTHHTRQSALGLPHIEHREFEGKEFDTSEYTMSEIIAAIYDYMERTGLREGILFLDEINCVSETLYPSMLQFLQFKTFGKHKVPEGWVIVCAGNPPEYNRSVHEFDIVTLDRLREIDVEPDYGAWKTYASEAGLHPAVTTFLEAKKDCFYKVESRPGGGKSFVTARGWEDLAKVISLYEQMGKPVNRDLFVQFLRDDDIADQFTVYYSLFEKYRSDYQVGSILSGTATPSIKDRAKAAPFDERIALLGLMIDTLSADCSKALDQEGIVVTLRDLLRETKPEFLAGASVDEALAPRVSERERKLARKIESGTASRKFIREERLVIDLLKGFAAQCMLEKATEGDVAFHAIERAYKAEVSKISPLVDAAGERMSNAFDFIDETLSSREMLVFLAELTTRKPTTRFISHYGNEKYYEYNQELQVDAARMGLTERVSKLAEIDASLAEEREVGEPGAVGMRVGSKPKGEPGATAGSRGAAPSSTSAGGVADSGAAISAPAAVASASAQGSQNVPAEIPAGALAKHYGGKQFEYGFASVCKMLLPCEELKGKKVLDVCCRRGRGVYKLSSLVGDSGEVMGVDWSPSYVEEAKDGMSRAWHESGLSRNNMEFRVAFPEDLIGAGIGSSVYDAIYVNNVITLFYDQEQAIREFGRVLKPGGLLILETIFADRPRTDSVVDEARSIGNSVQAARTEQENFAWLEAAGFEAPSVKESFEVEADRGYKAGHVVPKVAGDENVKFTAVSLYVRKKR
;
A
#
# COMPACT_ATOMS: atom_id res chain seq x y z
N MET A 1 -7.41 3.41 5.74
CA MET A 1 -6.24 2.69 5.14
C MET A 1 -6.25 2.88 3.63
N ASN A 2 -5.16 2.59 2.89
CA ASN A 2 -5.17 2.75 1.44
C ASN A 2 -5.84 1.56 0.70
N ILE A 3 -6.11 1.76 -0.59
CA ILE A 3 -6.81 0.79 -1.45
C ILE A 3 -6.05 -0.54 -1.64
N VAL A 4 -4.72 -0.53 -1.56
CA VAL A 4 -3.89 -1.74 -1.71
C VAL A 4 -4.00 -2.62 -0.47
N SER A 5 -3.90 -2.04 0.72
CA SER A 5 -4.13 -2.77 1.98
C SER A 5 -5.57 -3.28 2.06
N ALA A 6 -6.55 -2.49 1.63
CA ALA A 6 -7.95 -2.92 1.60
C ALA A 6 -8.16 -4.13 0.66
N LYS A 7 -7.57 -4.12 -0.54
CA LYS A 7 -7.58 -5.26 -1.46
C LYS A 7 -7.02 -6.53 -0.81
N GLN A 8 -5.87 -6.42 -0.13
CA GLN A 8 -5.26 -7.58 0.53
C GLN A 8 -6.17 -8.12 1.64
N GLN A 9 -6.73 -7.25 2.48
CA GLN A 9 -7.67 -7.69 3.53
C GLN A 9 -8.91 -8.37 2.95
N VAL A 10 -9.48 -7.84 1.87
CA VAL A 10 -10.63 -8.47 1.20
C VAL A 10 -10.23 -9.85 0.71
N LYS A 11 -9.08 -9.98 0.03
CA LYS A 11 -8.57 -11.26 -0.47
C LYS A 11 -8.39 -12.28 0.65
N ASP A 12 -7.67 -11.93 1.71
CA ASP A 12 -7.42 -12.82 2.84
C ASP A 12 -8.73 -13.27 3.51
N THR A 13 -9.71 -12.37 3.57
CA THR A 13 -11.03 -12.67 4.13
C THR A 13 -11.83 -13.61 3.25
N VAL A 14 -11.83 -13.39 1.93
CA VAL A 14 -12.52 -14.27 0.98
C VAL A 14 -11.88 -15.65 0.99
N GLU A 15 -10.55 -15.75 0.99
CA GLU A 15 -9.84 -17.02 1.15
C GLU A 15 -10.22 -17.74 2.45
N ALA A 16 -10.25 -17.02 3.57
CA ALA A 16 -10.66 -17.58 4.86
C ALA A 16 -12.13 -18.05 4.87
N TYR A 17 -13.02 -17.33 4.18
CA TYR A 17 -14.44 -17.65 4.12
C TYR A 17 -14.75 -18.81 3.17
N LEU A 18 -13.91 -19.03 2.15
CA LEU A 18 -14.03 -20.16 1.22
C LEU A 18 -13.26 -21.40 1.67
N LYS A 19 -12.42 -21.28 2.70
CA LYS A 19 -11.65 -22.40 3.24
C LYS A 19 -12.59 -23.51 3.72
N ARG A 20 -12.29 -24.74 3.29
CA ARG A 20 -13.02 -25.95 3.68
C ARG A 20 -12.20 -26.76 4.68
N ASP A 21 -12.90 -27.46 5.57
CA ASP A 21 -12.32 -28.46 6.47
C ASP A 21 -12.10 -29.81 5.77
N ASP A 22 -11.58 -30.79 6.52
CA ASP A 22 -11.28 -32.13 6.01
C ASP A 22 -12.53 -32.90 5.55
N ALA A 23 -13.73 -32.46 5.94
CA ALA A 23 -15.01 -33.02 5.51
C ALA A 23 -15.60 -32.30 4.27
N GLY A 24 -14.91 -31.28 3.75
CA GLY A 24 -15.36 -30.49 2.60
C GLY A 24 -16.38 -29.40 2.93
N LEU A 25 -16.67 -29.17 4.22
CA LEU A 25 -17.56 -28.11 4.69
C LEU A 25 -16.79 -26.80 4.88
N LEU A 26 -17.46 -25.66 4.72
CA LEU A 26 -16.84 -24.36 4.99
C LEU A 26 -16.42 -24.26 6.47
N SER A 27 -15.15 -23.92 6.72
CA SER A 27 -14.60 -23.80 8.08
C SER A 27 -15.33 -22.74 8.91
N ILE A 28 -15.90 -21.72 8.24
CA ILE A 28 -16.84 -20.77 8.83
C ILE A 28 -18.14 -20.91 8.05
N ALA A 29 -19.21 -21.35 8.72
CA ALA A 29 -20.52 -21.48 8.08
C ALA A 29 -20.97 -20.14 7.48
N SER A 30 -21.63 -20.17 6.32
CA SER A 30 -22.02 -18.95 5.58
C SER A 30 -22.80 -17.94 6.45
N VAL A 31 -23.62 -18.40 7.39
CA VAL A 31 -24.37 -17.55 8.33
C VAL A 31 -23.51 -16.77 9.34
N HIS A 32 -22.27 -17.22 9.61
CA HIS A 32 -21.33 -16.59 10.54
C HIS A 32 -20.28 -15.71 9.85
N GLN A 33 -20.25 -15.73 8.52
CA GLN A 33 -19.38 -14.90 7.72
C GLN A 33 -19.99 -13.50 7.60
N ARG A 34 -19.45 -12.53 8.35
CA ARG A 34 -19.86 -11.12 8.28
C ARG A 34 -19.59 -10.56 6.88
N PRO A 35 -20.56 -9.93 6.20
CA PRO A 35 -20.30 -9.26 4.93
C PRO A 35 -19.21 -8.19 5.08
N ILE A 36 -18.32 -8.11 4.10
CA ILE A 36 -17.28 -7.08 4.08
C ILE A 36 -17.92 -5.78 3.60
N PHE A 37 -17.67 -4.66 4.28
CA PHE A 37 -18.20 -3.35 3.89
C PHE A 37 -17.06 -2.35 3.67
N LEU A 38 -16.83 -1.97 2.42
CA LEU A 38 -15.81 -1.02 2.01
C LEU A 38 -16.40 0.39 1.98
N VAL A 39 -16.01 1.21 2.94
CA VAL A 39 -16.39 2.62 2.98
C VAL A 39 -15.24 3.43 2.44
N GLY A 40 -15.47 4.24 1.42
CA GLY A 40 -14.41 5.09 0.89
C GLY A 40 -14.90 6.06 -0.14
N ALA A 41 -14.10 7.08 -0.41
CA ALA A 41 -14.46 8.16 -1.31
C ALA A 41 -14.81 7.65 -2.74
N PRO A 42 -15.64 8.36 -3.52
CA PRO A 42 -15.98 7.95 -4.87
C PRO A 42 -14.78 7.95 -5.81
N GLY A 43 -14.69 6.96 -6.71
CA GLY A 43 -13.66 6.92 -7.75
C GLY A 43 -12.27 6.44 -7.31
N ILE A 44 -12.12 5.88 -6.09
CA ILE A 44 -10.86 5.31 -5.59
C ILE A 44 -10.55 3.88 -6.08
N GLY A 45 -11.47 3.26 -6.86
CA GLY A 45 -11.27 1.93 -7.42
C GLY A 45 -11.86 0.75 -6.64
N LYS A 46 -12.88 0.97 -5.79
CA LYS A 46 -13.56 -0.09 -5.00
C LYS A 46 -14.04 -1.26 -5.87
N THR A 47 -14.72 -1.00 -6.98
CA THR A 47 -15.17 -2.05 -7.93
C THR A 47 -13.98 -2.76 -8.58
N ALA A 48 -12.95 -2.01 -8.99
CA ALA A 48 -11.78 -2.55 -9.68
C ALA A 48 -10.98 -3.51 -8.79
N ILE A 49 -10.88 -3.25 -7.48
CA ILE A 49 -10.21 -4.19 -6.58
C ILE A 49 -10.99 -5.49 -6.41
N MET A 50 -12.33 -5.49 -6.49
CA MET A 50 -13.12 -6.71 -6.41
C MET A 50 -12.86 -7.62 -7.60
N GLU A 51 -12.82 -7.05 -8.80
CA GLU A 51 -12.46 -7.78 -10.02
C GLU A 51 -11.03 -8.35 -9.94
N GLN A 52 -10.10 -7.59 -9.36
CA GLN A 52 -8.73 -8.06 -9.15
C GLN A 52 -8.67 -9.23 -8.15
N VAL A 53 -9.38 -9.15 -7.03
CA VAL A 53 -9.45 -10.24 -6.04
C VAL A 53 -10.06 -11.48 -6.67
N ALA A 54 -11.20 -11.35 -7.37
CA ALA A 54 -11.85 -12.48 -8.04
C ALA A 54 -10.91 -13.15 -9.06
N ARG A 55 -10.18 -12.35 -9.84
CA ARG A 55 -9.17 -12.84 -10.79
C ARG A 55 -8.02 -13.57 -10.11
N GLU A 56 -7.47 -13.02 -9.04
CA GLU A 56 -6.33 -13.62 -8.33
C GLU A 56 -6.69 -14.93 -7.63
N LEU A 57 -7.92 -15.04 -7.13
CA LEU A 57 -8.44 -16.25 -6.50
C LEU A 57 -9.02 -17.26 -7.50
N GLY A 58 -9.24 -16.84 -8.75
CA GLY A 58 -9.87 -17.68 -9.77
C GLY A 58 -11.35 -17.97 -9.52
N ILE A 59 -12.04 -17.08 -8.80
CA ILE A 59 -13.46 -17.20 -8.44
C ILE A 59 -14.34 -16.26 -9.27
N GLY A 60 -15.65 -16.47 -9.24
CA GLY A 60 -16.62 -15.63 -9.94
C GLY A 60 -16.81 -14.25 -9.32
N ILE A 61 -17.35 -13.31 -10.09
CA ILE A 61 -17.81 -12.01 -9.58
C ILE A 61 -19.14 -11.63 -10.21
N VAL A 62 -20.10 -11.28 -9.36
CA VAL A 62 -21.40 -10.70 -9.76
C VAL A 62 -21.50 -9.35 -9.08
N SER A 63 -21.64 -8.27 -9.85
CA SER A 63 -21.67 -6.91 -9.34
C SER A 63 -23.00 -6.24 -9.62
N TYR A 64 -23.56 -5.59 -8.59
CA TYR A 64 -24.78 -4.80 -8.68
C TYR A 64 -24.61 -3.46 -7.99
N SER A 65 -25.19 -2.41 -8.55
CA SER A 65 -25.34 -1.11 -7.89
C SER A 65 -26.73 -1.01 -7.30
N MET A 66 -26.82 -0.93 -5.97
CA MET A 66 -28.09 -1.02 -5.26
C MET A 66 -29.03 0.18 -5.51
N THR A 67 -28.50 1.31 -5.97
CA THR A 67 -29.27 2.52 -6.29
C THR A 67 -30.18 2.36 -7.52
N HIS A 68 -29.88 1.42 -8.42
CA HIS A 68 -30.69 1.16 -9.62
C HIS A 68 -31.81 0.13 -9.38
N HIS A 69 -31.89 -0.48 -8.20
CA HIS A 69 -32.88 -1.51 -7.90
C HIS A 69 -34.09 -0.97 -7.17
N THR A 70 -35.26 -1.41 -7.63
CA THR A 70 -36.51 -1.29 -6.90
C THR A 70 -36.65 -2.43 -5.91
N ARG A 71 -37.56 -2.26 -4.94
CA ARG A 71 -37.92 -3.34 -4.01
C ARG A 71 -38.32 -4.63 -4.73
N GLN A 72 -39.02 -4.52 -5.85
CA GLN A 72 -39.49 -5.65 -6.64
C GLN A 72 -38.36 -6.38 -7.37
N SER A 73 -37.37 -5.66 -7.91
CA SER A 73 -36.21 -6.30 -8.55
C SER A 73 -35.34 -7.05 -7.51
N ALA A 74 -35.18 -6.46 -6.32
CA ALA A 74 -34.38 -7.08 -5.25
C ALA A 74 -35.08 -8.26 -4.56
N LEU A 75 -36.39 -8.19 -4.31
CA LEU A 75 -37.14 -9.26 -3.61
C LEU A 75 -37.83 -10.25 -4.55
N GLY A 76 -38.03 -9.90 -5.81
CA GLY A 76 -38.93 -10.58 -6.74
C GLY A 76 -40.31 -9.94 -6.83
N LEU A 77 -41.13 -10.45 -7.74
CA LEU A 77 -42.52 -10.04 -7.91
C LEU A 77 -43.44 -10.91 -7.04
N PRO A 78 -44.46 -10.33 -6.38
CA PRO A 78 -45.44 -11.13 -5.66
C PRO A 78 -46.31 -11.90 -6.65
N HIS A 79 -46.52 -13.18 -6.37
CA HIS A 79 -47.47 -14.03 -7.06
C HIS A 79 -48.30 -14.81 -6.04
N ILE A 80 -49.52 -15.17 -6.43
CA ILE A 80 -50.43 -15.94 -5.59
C ILE A 80 -50.09 -17.41 -5.74
N GLU A 81 -49.92 -18.08 -4.60
CA GLU A 81 -49.65 -19.50 -4.52
C GLU A 81 -50.70 -20.16 -3.63
N HIS A 82 -51.33 -21.21 -4.14
CA HIS A 82 -52.31 -22.00 -3.40
C HIS A 82 -51.58 -23.04 -2.56
N ARG A 83 -51.65 -22.91 -1.23
CA ARG A 83 -51.01 -23.84 -0.29
C ARG A 83 -52.02 -24.47 0.65
N GLU A 84 -51.84 -25.75 0.89
CA GLU A 84 -52.64 -26.51 1.86
C GLU A 84 -52.00 -26.43 3.25
N PHE A 85 -52.73 -25.90 4.22
CA PHE A 85 -52.37 -25.92 5.64
C PHE A 85 -53.43 -26.68 6.41
N GLU A 86 -53.02 -27.72 7.15
CA GLU A 86 -53.90 -28.53 8.00
C GLU A 86 -55.15 -29.09 7.27
N GLY A 87 -55.02 -29.49 6.01
CA GLY A 87 -56.13 -30.07 5.24
C GLY A 87 -57.04 -29.04 4.54
N LYS A 88 -56.67 -27.76 4.53
CA LYS A 88 -57.44 -26.67 3.90
C LYS A 88 -56.55 -25.84 2.97
N GLU A 89 -57.06 -25.54 1.78
CA GLU A 89 -56.38 -24.65 0.83
C GLU A 89 -56.54 -23.18 1.25
N PHE A 90 -55.43 -22.46 1.21
CA PHE A 90 -55.35 -21.02 1.40
C PHE A 90 -54.52 -20.38 0.29
N ASP A 91 -54.95 -19.19 -0.12
CA ASP A 91 -54.15 -18.34 -0.99
C ASP A 91 -53.06 -17.68 -0.16
N THR A 92 -51.81 -17.87 -0.56
CA THR A 92 -50.65 -17.25 0.06
C THR A 92 -49.91 -16.38 -0.94
N SER A 93 -49.31 -15.29 -0.46
CA SER A 93 -48.45 -14.44 -1.28
C SER A 93 -47.01 -14.93 -1.20
N GLU A 94 -46.42 -15.32 -2.33
CA GLU A 94 -45.00 -15.67 -2.43
C GLU A 94 -44.29 -14.75 -3.44
N TYR A 95 -43.02 -14.48 -3.21
CA TYR A 95 -42.19 -13.68 -4.12
C TYR A 95 -41.40 -14.59 -5.05
N THR A 96 -41.25 -14.20 -6.32
CA THR A 96 -40.35 -14.90 -7.25
C THR A 96 -38.89 -14.75 -6.82
N MET A 97 -37.99 -15.50 -7.45
CA MET A 97 -36.56 -15.33 -7.22
C MET A 97 -36.13 -13.90 -7.55
N SER A 98 -35.33 -13.34 -6.64
CA SER A 98 -34.61 -12.08 -6.81
C SER A 98 -33.75 -12.11 -8.07
N GLU A 99 -33.72 -11.02 -8.84
CA GLU A 99 -32.82 -10.89 -10.00
C GLU A 99 -31.34 -11.02 -9.58
N ILE A 100 -31.00 -10.52 -8.39
CA ILE A 100 -29.64 -10.59 -7.84
C ILE A 100 -29.24 -12.06 -7.60
N ILE A 101 -30.13 -12.85 -6.98
CA ILE A 101 -29.85 -14.26 -6.70
C ILE A 101 -29.87 -15.09 -7.98
N ALA A 102 -30.83 -14.84 -8.88
CA ALA A 102 -30.93 -15.51 -10.17
C ALA A 102 -29.64 -15.31 -10.99
N ALA A 103 -29.10 -14.09 -11.03
CA ALA A 103 -27.87 -13.80 -11.75
C ALA A 103 -26.64 -14.56 -11.21
N ILE A 104 -26.62 -14.90 -9.91
CA ILE A 104 -25.57 -15.76 -9.37
C ILE A 104 -25.68 -17.16 -9.98
N TYR A 105 -26.88 -17.74 -10.01
CA TYR A 105 -27.10 -19.06 -10.60
C TYR A 105 -26.83 -19.07 -12.10
N ASP A 106 -27.31 -18.07 -12.84
CA ASP A 106 -27.04 -17.92 -14.28
C ASP A 106 -25.54 -17.79 -14.54
N TYR A 107 -24.82 -17.06 -13.68
CA TYR A 107 -23.38 -16.93 -13.75
C TYR A 107 -22.67 -18.27 -13.49
N MET A 108 -23.09 -19.02 -12.46
CA MET A 108 -22.55 -20.33 -12.14
C MET A 108 -22.78 -21.33 -13.29
N GLU A 109 -23.95 -21.32 -13.92
CA GLU A 109 -24.29 -22.20 -15.04
C GLU A 109 -23.43 -21.88 -16.27
N ARG A 110 -23.29 -20.60 -16.59
CA ARG A 110 -22.56 -20.12 -17.77
C ARG A 110 -21.05 -20.26 -17.65
N THR A 111 -20.49 -19.98 -16.48
CA THR A 111 -19.03 -19.98 -16.25
C THR A 111 -18.50 -21.28 -15.66
N GLY A 112 -19.37 -22.09 -15.04
CA GLY A 112 -18.99 -23.28 -14.27
C GLY A 112 -18.35 -22.97 -12.91
N LEU A 113 -18.16 -21.70 -12.55
CA LEU A 113 -17.56 -21.29 -11.27
C LEU A 113 -18.61 -21.35 -10.17
N ARG A 114 -18.39 -22.22 -9.17
CA ARG A 114 -19.31 -22.37 -8.03
C ARG A 114 -19.01 -21.47 -6.85
N GLU A 115 -17.82 -20.88 -6.82
CA GLU A 115 -17.38 -19.95 -5.78
C GLU A 115 -17.20 -18.56 -6.38
N GLY A 116 -17.49 -17.51 -5.60
CA GLY A 116 -17.47 -16.15 -6.12
C GLY A 116 -17.69 -15.05 -5.09
N ILE A 117 -17.65 -13.81 -5.58
CA ILE A 117 -17.97 -12.60 -4.83
C ILE A 117 -19.26 -12.01 -5.38
N LEU A 118 -20.25 -11.81 -4.50
CA LEU A 118 -21.37 -10.93 -4.78
C LEU A 118 -21.00 -9.53 -4.29
N PHE A 119 -20.70 -8.63 -5.22
CA PHE A 119 -20.35 -7.25 -4.94
C PHE A 119 -21.56 -6.32 -5.07
N LEU A 120 -21.98 -5.72 -3.94
CA LEU A 120 -23.06 -4.75 -3.90
C LEU A 120 -22.49 -3.34 -3.69
N ASP A 121 -22.59 -2.49 -4.70
CA ASP A 121 -22.13 -1.11 -4.63
C ASP A 121 -23.25 -0.17 -4.16
N GLU A 122 -22.86 0.94 -3.53
CA GLU A 122 -23.74 1.99 -3.02
C GLU A 122 -24.85 1.50 -2.08
N ILE A 123 -24.57 0.50 -1.23
CA ILE A 123 -25.58 -0.09 -0.34
C ILE A 123 -26.18 0.90 0.65
N ASN A 124 -25.46 1.96 0.99
CA ASN A 124 -25.92 3.01 1.89
C ASN A 124 -26.73 4.10 1.18
N CYS A 125 -26.87 4.06 -0.14
CA CYS A 125 -27.68 4.99 -0.93
C CYS A 125 -29.00 4.34 -1.39
N VAL A 126 -29.38 3.20 -0.83
CA VAL A 126 -30.63 2.49 -1.17
C VAL A 126 -31.86 3.33 -0.81
N SER A 127 -32.94 3.17 -1.58
CA SER A 127 -34.21 3.81 -1.24
C SER A 127 -34.74 3.34 0.12
N GLU A 128 -35.48 4.22 0.82
CA GLU A 128 -36.11 3.91 2.11
C GLU A 128 -36.98 2.65 2.08
N THR A 129 -37.62 2.38 0.94
CA THR A 129 -38.48 1.19 0.78
C THR A 129 -37.72 -0.13 0.68
N LEU A 130 -36.46 -0.08 0.26
CA LEU A 130 -35.57 -1.24 0.10
C LEU A 130 -34.68 -1.46 1.33
N TYR A 131 -34.41 -0.41 2.10
CA TYR A 131 -33.52 -0.42 3.26
C TYR A 131 -33.80 -1.57 4.25
N PRO A 132 -35.05 -1.86 4.69
CA PRO A 132 -35.32 -2.98 5.60
C PRO A 132 -34.96 -4.35 5.01
N SER A 133 -35.24 -4.55 3.71
CA SER A 133 -34.91 -5.79 3.01
C SER A 133 -33.41 -5.95 2.81
N MET A 134 -32.68 -4.85 2.62
CA MET A 134 -31.23 -4.87 2.60
C MET A 134 -30.67 -5.27 3.96
N LEU A 135 -31.20 -4.74 5.07
CA LEU A 135 -30.70 -5.07 6.43
C LEU A 135 -30.91 -6.56 6.73
N GLN A 136 -32.09 -7.08 6.36
CA GLN A 136 -32.37 -8.51 6.43
C GLN A 136 -31.37 -9.32 5.58
N PHE A 137 -31.06 -8.85 4.37
CA PHE A 137 -30.10 -9.50 3.49
C PHE A 137 -28.68 -9.53 4.07
N LEU A 138 -28.18 -8.40 4.60
CA LEU A 138 -26.83 -8.37 5.22
C LEU A 138 -26.74 -9.27 6.45
N GLN A 139 -27.85 -9.48 7.18
CA GLN A 139 -27.88 -10.35 8.34
C GLN A 139 -28.03 -11.84 7.98
N PHE A 140 -28.96 -12.18 7.09
CA PHE A 140 -29.37 -13.57 6.85
C PHE A 140 -28.91 -14.11 5.50
N LYS A 141 -28.24 -13.29 4.68
CA LYS A 141 -27.79 -13.62 3.33
C LYS A 141 -28.91 -14.16 2.45
N THR A 142 -30.10 -13.58 2.64
CA THR A 142 -31.35 -14.03 2.01
C THR A 142 -32.09 -12.81 1.50
N PHE A 143 -32.48 -12.84 0.22
CA PHE A 143 -33.48 -11.92 -0.32
C PHE A 143 -34.82 -12.65 -0.41
N GLY A 144 -35.82 -12.16 0.32
CA GLY A 144 -37.09 -12.87 0.46
C GLY A 144 -36.89 -14.25 1.10
N LYS A 145 -37.18 -15.33 0.35
CA LYS A 145 -36.95 -16.72 0.78
C LYS A 145 -35.70 -17.35 0.15
N HIS A 146 -35.02 -16.65 -0.75
CA HIS A 146 -33.91 -17.19 -1.53
C HIS A 146 -32.57 -16.81 -0.92
N LYS A 147 -31.78 -17.83 -0.57
CA LYS A 147 -30.44 -17.66 0.02
C LYS A 147 -29.39 -17.43 -1.07
N VAL A 148 -28.37 -16.66 -0.73
CA VAL A 148 -27.13 -16.63 -1.52
C VAL A 148 -26.53 -18.05 -1.54
N PRO A 149 -26.15 -18.56 -2.73
CA PRO A 149 -25.56 -19.90 -2.85
C PRO A 149 -24.32 -20.07 -1.96
N GLU A 150 -24.09 -21.30 -1.48
CA GLU A 150 -22.86 -21.61 -0.75
C GLU A 150 -21.64 -21.43 -1.67
N GLY A 151 -20.54 -20.91 -1.12
CA GLY A 151 -19.35 -20.55 -1.90
C GLY A 151 -19.35 -19.11 -2.42
N TRP A 152 -20.39 -18.32 -2.15
CA TRP A 152 -20.44 -16.91 -2.53
C TRP A 152 -20.28 -15.98 -1.32
N VAL A 153 -19.24 -15.15 -1.36
CA VAL A 153 -18.92 -14.16 -0.33
C VAL A 153 -19.55 -12.82 -0.68
N ILE A 154 -20.19 -12.17 0.29
CA ILE A 154 -20.82 -10.87 0.11
C ILE A 154 -19.81 -9.78 0.45
N VAL A 155 -19.58 -8.90 -0.52
CA VAL A 155 -18.79 -7.67 -0.34
C VAL A 155 -19.65 -6.50 -0.74
N CYS A 156 -19.70 -5.49 0.11
CA CYS A 156 -20.48 -4.28 -0.10
C CYS A 156 -19.56 -3.08 -0.19
N ALA A 157 -19.96 -2.05 -0.92
CA ALA A 157 -19.30 -0.76 -0.93
C ALA A 157 -20.29 0.37 -0.64
N GLY A 158 -19.77 1.42 -0.02
CA GLY A 158 -20.51 2.63 0.30
C GLY A 158 -19.63 3.86 0.14
N ASN A 159 -20.30 5.01 0.10
CA ASN A 159 -19.63 6.31 0.14
C ASN A 159 -19.80 6.93 1.53
N PRO A 160 -18.78 7.58 2.11
CA PRO A 160 -18.96 8.30 3.36
C PRO A 160 -20.06 9.38 3.23
N PRO A 161 -20.81 9.68 4.31
CA PRO A 161 -21.91 10.65 4.31
C PRO A 161 -21.49 12.03 3.78
N GLU A 162 -20.22 12.38 4.01
CA GLU A 162 -19.56 13.61 3.58
C GLU A 162 -19.66 13.88 2.07
N TYR A 163 -19.64 12.83 1.24
CA TYR A 163 -19.57 12.95 -0.21
C TYR A 163 -20.94 12.88 -0.90
N ASN A 164 -21.94 12.27 -0.26
CA ASN A 164 -23.27 12.07 -0.83
C ASN A 164 -24.38 12.24 0.21
N ARG A 165 -25.26 13.22 -0.01
CA ARG A 165 -26.38 13.57 0.88
C ARG A 165 -27.47 12.51 0.95
N SER A 166 -27.51 11.58 -0.02
CA SER A 166 -28.48 10.47 -0.05
C SER A 166 -27.99 9.23 0.71
N VAL A 167 -26.87 9.34 1.44
CA VAL A 167 -26.31 8.25 2.24
C VAL A 167 -27.09 8.12 3.54
N HIS A 168 -27.60 6.92 3.79
CA HIS A 168 -28.10 6.48 5.08
C HIS A 168 -26.94 5.98 5.93
N GLU A 169 -26.76 6.56 7.12
CA GLU A 169 -25.84 6.01 8.12
C GLU A 169 -26.42 4.74 8.72
N PHE A 170 -25.60 3.68 8.77
CA PHE A 170 -25.99 2.44 9.43
C PHE A 170 -25.91 2.61 10.95
N ASP A 171 -26.87 2.00 11.66
CA ASP A 171 -26.84 1.98 13.12
C ASP A 171 -25.78 1.01 13.64
N ILE A 172 -25.42 1.16 14.93
CA ILE A 172 -24.41 0.32 15.60
C ILE A 172 -24.74 -1.18 15.46
N VAL A 173 -26.02 -1.54 15.47
CA VAL A 173 -26.49 -2.93 15.34
C VAL A 173 -26.19 -3.51 13.96
N THR A 174 -26.37 -2.71 12.92
CA THR A 174 -26.03 -3.11 11.54
C THR A 174 -24.52 -3.17 11.36
N LEU A 175 -23.78 -2.18 11.87
CA LEU A 175 -22.32 -2.13 11.77
C LEU A 175 -21.63 -3.31 12.49
N ASP A 176 -22.14 -3.76 13.66
CA ASP A 176 -21.60 -4.96 14.33
C ASP A 176 -21.76 -6.25 13.49
N ARG A 177 -22.68 -6.27 12.53
CA ARG A 177 -22.87 -7.43 11.64
C ARG A 177 -22.02 -7.37 10.38
N LEU A 178 -21.36 -6.25 10.15
CA LEU A 178 -20.48 -6.02 9.02
C LEU A 178 -19.02 -6.06 9.45
N ARG A 179 -18.15 -6.33 8.49
CA ARG A 179 -16.72 -6.10 8.63
C ARG A 179 -16.36 -4.85 7.84
N GLU A 180 -16.39 -3.71 8.51
CA GLU A 180 -16.11 -2.41 7.92
C GLU A 180 -14.61 -2.22 7.65
N ILE A 181 -14.29 -1.67 6.48
CA ILE A 181 -12.94 -1.33 6.05
C ILE A 181 -12.99 0.08 5.45
N ASP A 182 -12.41 1.04 6.17
CA ASP A 182 -12.28 2.42 5.72
C ASP A 182 -11.12 2.61 4.75
N VAL A 183 -11.44 3.08 3.55
CA VAL A 183 -10.51 3.27 2.43
C VAL A 183 -10.38 4.75 2.10
N GLU A 184 -9.16 5.26 2.26
CA GLU A 184 -8.80 6.65 1.97
C GLU A 184 -8.07 6.74 0.62
N PRO A 185 -8.26 7.83 -0.14
CA PRO A 185 -7.45 8.12 -1.32
C PRO A 185 -5.98 8.26 -0.94
N ASP A 186 -5.12 7.48 -1.58
CA ASP A 186 -3.67 7.54 -1.38
C ASP A 186 -2.96 7.61 -2.74
N TYR A 187 -2.24 8.70 -2.98
CA TYR A 187 -1.49 8.88 -4.21
C TYR A 187 -0.38 7.84 -4.35
N GLY A 188 0.26 7.40 -3.26
CA GLY A 188 1.32 6.39 -3.31
C GLY A 188 0.82 5.06 -3.89
N ALA A 189 -0.27 4.54 -3.35
CA ALA A 189 -0.96 3.36 -3.87
C ALA A 189 -1.38 3.54 -5.34
N TRP A 190 -1.94 4.70 -5.70
CA TRP A 190 -2.35 4.97 -7.07
C TRP A 190 -1.17 5.11 -8.04
N LYS A 191 -0.04 5.69 -7.64
CA LYS A 191 1.17 5.83 -8.46
C LYS A 191 1.72 4.46 -8.87
N THR A 192 1.76 3.51 -7.94
CA THR A 192 2.16 2.12 -8.24
C THR A 192 1.26 1.52 -9.32
N TYR A 193 -0.06 1.66 -9.15
CA TYR A 193 -1.03 1.25 -10.16
C TYR A 193 -0.83 1.97 -11.51
N ALA A 194 -0.69 3.29 -11.49
CA ALA A 194 -0.53 4.13 -12.68
C ALA A 194 0.71 3.73 -13.49
N SER A 195 1.80 3.41 -12.80
CA SER A 195 3.05 2.93 -13.41
C SER A 195 2.86 1.55 -14.04
N GLU A 196 2.16 0.63 -13.37
CA GLU A 196 1.85 -0.70 -13.92
C GLU A 196 0.87 -0.64 -15.10
N ALA A 197 -0.09 0.28 -15.06
CA ALA A 197 -1.07 0.50 -16.12
C ALA A 197 -0.50 1.30 -17.31
N GLY A 198 0.71 1.83 -17.19
CA GLY A 198 1.34 2.66 -18.22
C GLY A 198 0.55 3.95 -18.49
N LEU A 199 0.06 4.60 -17.44
CA LEU A 199 -0.66 5.87 -17.58
C LEU A 199 0.27 7.00 -18.07
N HIS A 200 -0.32 7.99 -18.74
CA HIS A 200 0.43 9.05 -19.39
C HIS A 200 1.36 9.80 -18.42
N PRO A 201 2.65 9.98 -18.77
CA PRO A 201 3.65 10.54 -17.85
C PRO A 201 3.35 11.94 -17.35
N ALA A 202 2.73 12.78 -18.18
CA ALA A 202 2.37 14.14 -17.78
C ALA A 202 1.45 14.16 -16.54
N VAL A 203 0.58 13.16 -16.38
CA VAL A 203 -0.32 13.07 -15.23
C VAL A 203 0.43 12.60 -13.98
N THR A 204 1.25 11.54 -14.10
CA THR A 204 1.99 10.98 -12.95
C THR A 204 3.04 11.96 -12.44
N THR A 205 3.75 12.64 -13.33
CA THR A 205 4.76 13.64 -12.96
C THR A 205 4.13 14.92 -12.37
N PHE A 206 2.99 15.37 -12.89
CA PHE A 206 2.23 16.48 -12.29
C PHE A 206 1.79 16.16 -10.86
N LEU A 207 1.20 14.98 -10.65
CA LEU A 207 0.70 14.58 -9.33
C LEU A 207 1.82 14.28 -8.34
N GLU A 208 3.00 13.85 -8.80
CA GLU A 208 4.17 13.73 -7.91
C GLU A 208 4.58 15.10 -7.35
N ALA A 209 4.57 16.14 -8.20
CA ALA A 209 4.86 17.52 -7.78
C ALA A 209 3.72 18.14 -6.97
N LYS A 210 2.47 17.79 -7.25
CA LYS A 210 1.26 18.36 -6.64
C LYS A 210 0.31 17.27 -6.13
N LYS A 211 0.73 16.57 -5.08
CA LYS A 211 -0.03 15.46 -4.48
C LYS A 211 -1.42 15.87 -3.99
N ASP A 212 -1.56 17.12 -3.55
CA ASP A 212 -2.83 17.68 -3.08
C ASP A 212 -3.89 17.80 -4.21
N CYS A 213 -3.49 17.74 -5.49
CA CYS A 213 -4.39 17.73 -6.63
C CYS A 213 -4.92 16.32 -6.98
N PHE A 214 -4.47 15.26 -6.29
CA PHE A 214 -4.85 13.88 -6.59
C PHE A 214 -6.33 13.60 -6.33
N TYR A 215 -6.87 14.10 -5.22
CA TYR A 215 -8.24 13.86 -4.81
C TYR A 215 -8.81 15.09 -4.11
N LYS A 216 -9.95 15.60 -4.60
CA LYS A 216 -10.63 16.77 -4.04
C LYS A 216 -12.12 16.68 -4.33
N VAL A 217 -12.99 16.91 -3.35
CA VAL A 217 -14.44 17.01 -3.57
C VAL A 217 -14.99 18.13 -2.70
N GLU A 218 -15.52 19.17 -3.34
CA GLU A 218 -16.07 20.36 -2.67
C GLU A 218 -17.42 20.76 -3.27
N SER A 219 -18.26 21.40 -2.47
CA SER A 219 -19.50 22.00 -2.96
C SER A 219 -19.23 23.42 -3.43
N ARG A 220 -19.68 23.78 -4.64
CA ARG A 220 -19.51 25.15 -5.17
C ARG A 220 -20.53 26.10 -4.54
N PRO A 221 -20.14 27.35 -4.21
CA PRO A 221 -21.09 28.40 -3.85
C PRO A 221 -22.06 28.66 -5.02
N GLY A 222 -23.38 28.55 -4.78
CA GLY A 222 -24.40 28.74 -5.83
C GLY A 222 -24.95 27.45 -6.45
N GLY A 223 -24.49 26.28 -6.02
CA GLY A 223 -24.97 24.97 -6.50
C GLY A 223 -24.01 24.32 -7.51
N GLY A 224 -23.81 23.00 -7.37
CA GLY A 224 -22.83 22.22 -8.13
C GLY A 224 -21.71 21.66 -7.26
N LYS A 225 -20.97 20.68 -7.76
CA LYS A 225 -19.81 20.07 -7.09
C LYS A 225 -18.54 20.36 -7.90
N SER A 226 -17.48 20.81 -7.23
CA SER A 226 -16.12 20.85 -7.79
C SER A 226 -15.40 19.59 -7.34
N PHE A 227 -14.86 18.78 -8.24
CA PHE A 227 -14.21 17.56 -7.82
C PHE A 227 -13.15 17.02 -8.79
N VAL A 228 -12.18 16.32 -8.20
CA VAL A 228 -11.14 15.56 -8.86
C VAL A 228 -11.02 14.23 -8.14
N THR A 229 -10.95 13.14 -8.89
CA THR A 229 -10.86 11.78 -8.34
C THR A 229 -9.73 11.01 -9.02
N ALA A 230 -9.27 9.94 -8.38
CA ALA A 230 -8.29 9.03 -8.96
C ALA A 230 -8.73 8.49 -10.33
N ARG A 231 -10.02 8.13 -10.46
CA ARG A 231 -10.63 7.75 -11.75
C ARG A 231 -10.56 8.84 -12.80
N GLY A 232 -10.84 10.10 -12.42
CA GLY A 232 -10.75 11.25 -13.34
C GLY A 232 -9.36 11.41 -13.94
N TRP A 233 -8.31 11.27 -13.12
CA TRP A 233 -6.91 11.29 -13.56
C TRP A 233 -6.56 10.11 -14.47
N GLU A 234 -7.01 8.90 -14.11
CA GLU A 234 -6.78 7.70 -14.91
C GLU A 234 -7.41 7.79 -16.31
N ASP A 235 -8.68 8.20 -16.37
CA ASP A 235 -9.40 8.37 -17.62
C ASP A 235 -8.77 9.48 -18.47
N LEU A 236 -8.39 10.60 -17.86
CA LEU A 236 -7.68 11.68 -18.55
C LEU A 236 -6.35 11.21 -19.13
N ALA A 237 -5.54 10.50 -18.34
CA ALA A 237 -4.24 10.01 -18.78
C ALA A 237 -4.37 9.11 -20.03
N LYS A 238 -5.34 8.20 -20.04
CA LYS A 238 -5.59 7.33 -21.21
C LYS A 238 -6.03 8.11 -22.43
N VAL A 239 -6.90 9.10 -22.24
CA VAL A 239 -7.42 9.92 -23.34
C VAL A 239 -6.34 10.81 -23.94
N ILE A 240 -5.46 11.39 -23.13
CA ILE A 240 -4.28 12.14 -23.61
C ILE A 240 -3.45 11.25 -24.54
N SER A 241 -3.06 10.05 -24.10
CA SER A 241 -2.28 9.11 -24.91
C SER A 241 -2.94 8.80 -26.26
N LEU A 242 -4.26 8.59 -26.26
CA LEU A 242 -5.01 8.31 -27.50
C LEU A 242 -5.10 9.53 -28.41
N TYR A 243 -5.31 10.72 -27.84
CA TYR A 243 -5.39 11.96 -28.62
C TYR A 243 -4.05 12.26 -29.29
N GLU A 244 -2.95 12.10 -28.58
CA GLU A 244 -1.60 12.24 -29.14
C GLU A 244 -1.35 11.25 -30.28
N GLN A 245 -1.71 9.97 -30.10
CA GLN A 245 -1.59 8.95 -31.14
C GLN A 245 -2.42 9.28 -32.39
N MET A 246 -3.58 9.90 -32.21
CA MET A 246 -4.46 10.33 -33.30
C MET A 246 -4.10 11.70 -33.88
N GLY A 247 -3.07 12.38 -33.34
CA GLY A 247 -2.72 13.75 -33.72
C GLY A 247 -3.81 14.78 -33.41
N LYS A 248 -4.63 14.53 -32.38
CA LYS A 248 -5.69 15.43 -31.92
C LYS A 248 -5.16 16.42 -30.87
N PRO A 249 -5.68 17.65 -30.84
CA PRO A 249 -5.24 18.64 -29.87
C PRO A 249 -5.65 18.24 -28.45
N VAL A 250 -4.69 18.34 -27.52
CA VAL A 250 -4.89 18.17 -26.08
C VAL A 250 -4.88 19.56 -25.44
N ASN A 251 -5.99 19.98 -24.83
CA ASN A 251 -6.18 21.35 -24.35
C ASN A 251 -6.94 21.40 -23.02
N ARG A 252 -7.08 22.61 -22.45
CA ARG A 252 -7.81 22.86 -21.20
C ARG A 252 -9.23 22.31 -21.22
N ASP A 253 -9.94 22.47 -22.35
CA ASP A 253 -11.33 22.03 -22.46
C ASP A 253 -11.46 20.52 -22.26
N LEU A 254 -10.48 19.74 -22.74
CA LEU A 254 -10.39 18.32 -22.45
C LEU A 254 -10.16 18.09 -20.95
N PHE A 255 -9.22 18.80 -20.33
CA PHE A 255 -8.86 18.59 -18.93
C PHE A 255 -10.03 18.84 -17.98
N VAL A 256 -10.79 19.93 -18.15
CA VAL A 256 -11.96 20.26 -17.30
C VAL A 256 -13.08 19.22 -17.41
N GLN A 257 -13.20 18.51 -18.54
CA GLN A 257 -14.22 17.46 -18.70
C GLN A 257 -13.97 16.27 -17.75
N PHE A 258 -12.72 15.99 -17.41
CA PHE A 258 -12.32 14.91 -16.50
C PHE A 258 -11.98 15.42 -15.09
N LEU A 259 -11.27 16.53 -14.98
CA LEU A 259 -10.91 17.22 -13.74
C LEU A 259 -11.93 18.33 -13.50
N ARG A 260 -13.05 17.99 -12.88
CA ARG A 260 -14.21 18.88 -12.65
C ARG A 260 -13.93 19.96 -11.58
N ASP A 261 -12.71 20.45 -11.52
CA ASP A 261 -12.21 21.53 -10.70
C ASP A 261 -11.38 22.46 -11.59
N ASP A 262 -11.85 23.70 -11.74
CA ASP A 262 -11.30 24.65 -12.71
C ASP A 262 -9.84 25.01 -12.38
N ASP A 263 -9.53 25.20 -11.09
CA ASP A 263 -8.19 25.56 -10.62
C ASP A 263 -7.18 24.44 -10.87
N ILE A 264 -7.55 23.19 -10.59
CA ILE A 264 -6.68 22.04 -10.85
C ILE A 264 -6.49 21.84 -12.36
N ALA A 265 -7.56 21.99 -13.16
CA ALA A 265 -7.47 21.87 -14.61
C ALA A 265 -6.57 22.97 -15.23
N ASP A 266 -6.63 24.20 -14.71
CA ASP A 266 -5.75 25.31 -15.11
C ASP A 266 -4.29 25.01 -14.77
N GLN A 267 -4.03 24.56 -13.54
CA GLN A 267 -2.69 24.17 -13.11
C GLN A 267 -2.13 23.03 -13.98
N PHE A 268 -2.94 22.04 -14.31
CA PHE A 268 -2.54 20.95 -15.20
C PHE A 268 -2.33 21.44 -16.64
N THR A 269 -3.10 22.41 -17.12
CA THR A 269 -2.92 23.01 -18.45
C THR A 269 -1.55 23.67 -18.61
N VAL A 270 -1.16 24.48 -17.62
CA VAL A 270 0.15 25.14 -17.61
C VAL A 270 1.26 24.09 -17.56
N TYR A 271 1.10 23.08 -16.71
CA TYR A 271 2.06 21.99 -16.59
C TYR A 271 2.20 21.18 -17.89
N TYR A 272 1.09 20.77 -18.50
CA TYR A 272 1.10 19.99 -19.74
C TYR A 272 1.75 20.75 -20.89
N SER A 273 1.53 22.07 -20.97
CA SER A 273 2.19 22.92 -21.97
C SER A 273 3.71 22.95 -21.78
N LEU A 274 4.19 23.00 -20.54
CA LEU A 274 5.62 22.88 -20.22
C LEU A 274 6.15 21.48 -20.54
N PHE A 275 5.39 20.44 -20.21
CA PHE A 275 5.74 19.05 -20.50
C PHE A 275 5.91 18.81 -22.01
N GLU A 276 4.98 19.28 -22.84
CA GLU A 276 5.10 19.19 -24.31
C GLU A 276 6.29 19.99 -24.84
N LYS A 277 6.53 21.19 -24.28
CA LYS A 277 7.72 21.96 -24.58
C LYS A 277 8.99 21.16 -24.27
N TYR A 278 9.10 20.55 -23.09
CA TYR A 278 10.25 19.71 -22.72
C TYR A 278 10.40 18.48 -23.61
N ARG A 279 9.30 17.80 -23.95
CA ARG A 279 9.31 16.66 -24.87
C ARG A 279 9.88 17.05 -26.24
N SER A 280 9.48 18.21 -26.75
CA SER A 280 10.01 18.78 -27.99
C SER A 280 11.48 19.22 -27.86
N ASP A 281 11.81 19.85 -26.74
CA ASP A 281 13.11 20.46 -26.46
C ASP A 281 14.23 19.44 -26.21
N TYR A 282 13.94 18.33 -25.54
CA TYR A 282 14.93 17.32 -25.17
C TYR A 282 15.04 16.17 -26.17
N GLN A 283 14.04 15.97 -27.04
CA GLN A 283 14.05 14.92 -28.07
C GLN A 283 14.51 13.57 -27.51
N VAL A 284 13.75 13.01 -26.56
CA VAL A 284 14.14 11.81 -25.79
C VAL A 284 14.58 10.63 -26.67
N GLY A 285 14.00 10.47 -27.86
CA GLY A 285 14.46 9.47 -28.83
C GLY A 285 15.92 9.65 -29.27
N SER A 286 16.37 10.90 -29.45
CA SER A 286 17.78 11.24 -29.74
C SER A 286 18.68 10.97 -28.56
N ILE A 287 18.22 11.25 -27.33
CA ILE A 287 18.96 10.91 -26.10
C ILE A 287 19.16 9.40 -26.00
N LEU A 288 18.08 8.63 -26.09
CA LEU A 288 18.12 7.18 -25.93
C LEU A 288 18.84 6.47 -27.09
N SER A 289 18.90 7.06 -28.27
CA SER A 289 19.72 6.54 -29.38
C SER A 289 21.20 6.95 -29.30
N GLY A 290 21.62 7.69 -28.27
CA GLY A 290 23.00 8.16 -28.12
C GLY A 290 23.36 9.33 -29.06
N THR A 291 22.38 9.94 -29.71
CA THR A 291 22.57 11.02 -30.71
C THR A 291 22.19 12.40 -30.16
N ALA A 292 22.17 12.58 -28.83
CA ALA A 292 21.88 13.86 -28.19
C ALA A 292 22.84 14.98 -28.65
N THR A 293 22.28 16.06 -29.20
CA THR A 293 23.07 17.21 -29.64
C THR A 293 23.66 17.97 -28.44
N PRO A 294 24.77 18.73 -28.62
CA PRO A 294 25.33 19.56 -27.55
C PRO A 294 24.29 20.50 -26.92
N SER A 295 23.39 21.06 -27.74
CA SER A 295 22.30 21.91 -27.25
C SER A 295 21.35 21.20 -26.28
N ILE A 296 21.08 19.91 -26.49
CA ILE A 296 20.24 19.11 -25.58
C ILE A 296 20.98 18.87 -24.26
N LYS A 297 22.28 18.57 -24.32
CA LYS A 297 23.12 18.34 -23.14
C LYS A 297 23.30 19.60 -22.30
N ASP A 298 23.58 20.73 -22.92
CA ASP A 298 23.73 22.02 -22.24
C ASP A 298 22.42 22.48 -21.58
N ARG A 299 21.30 22.24 -22.24
CA ARG A 299 19.98 22.49 -21.68
C ARG A 299 19.72 21.62 -20.45
N ALA A 300 20.01 20.32 -20.51
CA ALA A 300 19.83 19.41 -19.37
C ALA A 300 20.69 19.82 -18.17
N LYS A 301 21.93 20.28 -18.41
CA LYS A 301 22.83 20.81 -17.37
C LYS A 301 22.29 22.08 -16.71
N ALA A 302 21.69 22.97 -17.48
CA ALA A 302 21.16 24.26 -16.99
C ALA A 302 19.75 24.16 -16.38
N ALA A 303 19.05 23.04 -16.59
CA ALA A 303 17.67 22.87 -16.17
C ALA A 303 17.53 22.84 -14.63
N PRO A 304 16.47 23.44 -14.05
CA PRO A 304 16.15 23.30 -12.62
C PRO A 304 15.83 21.84 -12.27
N PHE A 305 15.92 21.50 -10.98
CA PHE A 305 15.74 20.12 -10.50
C PHE A 305 14.43 19.48 -10.99
N ASP A 306 13.32 20.20 -10.91
CA ASP A 306 12.00 19.67 -11.30
C ASP A 306 11.92 19.32 -12.80
N GLU A 307 12.59 20.10 -13.65
CA GLU A 307 12.68 19.83 -15.09
C GLU A 307 13.57 18.61 -15.38
N ARG A 308 14.66 18.43 -14.63
CA ARG A 308 15.51 17.24 -14.72
C ARG A 308 14.75 15.97 -14.32
N ILE A 309 13.94 16.03 -13.26
CA ILE A 309 13.08 14.89 -12.86
C ILE A 309 12.03 14.58 -13.94
N ALA A 310 11.43 15.60 -14.55
CA ALA A 310 10.51 15.38 -15.67
C ALA A 310 11.19 14.72 -16.88
N LEU A 311 12.42 15.14 -17.20
CA LEU A 311 13.23 14.51 -18.26
C LEU A 311 13.55 13.05 -17.94
N LEU A 312 13.95 12.73 -16.71
CA LEU A 312 14.18 11.35 -16.27
C LEU A 312 12.90 10.51 -16.43
N GLY A 313 11.75 11.03 -16.01
CA GLY A 313 10.46 10.35 -16.17
C GLY A 313 10.19 9.96 -17.63
N LEU A 314 10.31 10.93 -18.55
CA LEU A 314 10.15 10.70 -19.99
C LEU A 314 11.09 9.61 -20.54
N MET A 315 12.36 9.63 -20.11
CA MET A 315 13.34 8.61 -20.49
C MET A 315 12.94 7.23 -19.99
N ILE A 316 12.59 7.11 -18.70
CA ILE A 316 12.20 5.85 -18.06
C ILE A 316 10.92 5.28 -18.68
N ASP A 317 9.93 6.11 -19.01
CA ASP A 317 8.70 5.66 -19.66
C ASP A 317 8.98 5.05 -21.04
N THR A 318 9.84 5.69 -21.82
CA THR A 318 10.24 5.17 -23.14
C THR A 318 11.01 3.86 -23.00
N LEU A 319 11.97 3.79 -22.06
CA LEU A 319 12.70 2.56 -21.77
C LEU A 319 11.79 1.43 -21.29
N SER A 320 10.84 1.73 -20.41
CA SER A 320 9.89 0.75 -19.89
C SER A 320 9.01 0.16 -20.99
N ALA A 321 8.57 0.99 -21.94
CA ALA A 321 7.83 0.55 -23.11
C ALA A 321 8.67 -0.37 -24.02
N ASP A 322 9.93 -0.05 -24.25
CA ASP A 322 10.83 -0.87 -25.07
C ASP A 322 11.16 -2.21 -24.39
N CYS A 323 11.44 -2.21 -23.08
CA CYS A 323 11.60 -3.43 -22.27
C CYS A 323 10.33 -4.30 -22.32
N SER A 324 9.14 -3.71 -22.20
CA SER A 324 7.87 -4.45 -22.25
C SER A 324 7.67 -5.14 -23.60
N LYS A 325 8.00 -4.47 -24.72
CA LYS A 325 7.88 -5.08 -26.06
C LYS A 325 8.75 -6.33 -26.20
N ALA A 326 10.00 -6.27 -25.72
CA ALA A 326 10.91 -7.41 -25.77
C ALA A 326 10.38 -8.59 -24.93
N LEU A 327 9.98 -8.32 -23.68
CA LEU A 327 9.44 -9.34 -22.76
C LEU A 327 8.11 -9.94 -23.24
N ASP A 328 7.23 -9.14 -23.82
CA ASP A 328 5.93 -9.61 -24.34
C ASP A 328 6.14 -10.51 -25.58
N GLN A 329 7.06 -10.17 -26.49
CA GLN A 329 7.42 -11.03 -27.63
C GLN A 329 8.01 -12.37 -27.16
N GLU A 330 8.90 -12.36 -26.17
CA GLU A 330 9.45 -13.59 -25.59
C GLU A 330 8.35 -14.46 -24.97
N GLY A 331 7.43 -13.88 -24.19
CA GLY A 331 6.32 -14.62 -23.59
C GLY A 331 5.42 -15.33 -24.62
N ILE A 332 5.16 -14.67 -25.76
CA ILE A 332 4.43 -15.26 -26.89
C ILE A 332 5.19 -16.45 -27.47
N VAL A 333 6.49 -16.28 -27.76
CA VAL A 333 7.33 -17.32 -28.35
C VAL A 333 7.46 -18.54 -27.43
N VAL A 334 7.65 -18.34 -26.12
CA VAL A 334 7.69 -19.43 -25.13
C VAL A 334 6.36 -20.21 -25.13
N THR A 335 5.24 -19.49 -25.18
CA THR A 335 3.91 -20.12 -25.23
C THR A 335 3.72 -20.92 -26.51
N LEU A 336 4.17 -20.41 -27.66
CA LEU A 336 4.13 -21.11 -28.94
C LEU A 336 5.01 -22.37 -28.92
N ARG A 337 6.24 -22.29 -28.39
CA ARG A 337 7.14 -23.45 -28.27
C ARG A 337 6.47 -24.61 -27.56
N ASP A 338 5.85 -24.33 -26.40
CA ASP A 338 5.24 -25.38 -25.58
C ASP A 338 4.08 -26.06 -26.33
N LEU A 339 3.26 -25.29 -27.05
CA LEU A 339 2.20 -25.83 -27.92
C LEU A 339 2.75 -26.65 -29.09
N LEU A 340 3.80 -26.16 -29.75
CA LEU A 340 4.40 -26.84 -30.88
C LEU A 340 5.05 -28.16 -30.45
N ARG A 341 5.69 -28.19 -29.29
CA ARG A 341 6.23 -29.41 -28.67
C ARG A 341 5.12 -30.43 -28.40
N GLU A 342 3.95 -30.00 -27.93
CA GLU A 342 2.79 -30.89 -27.74
C GLU A 342 2.23 -31.44 -29.05
N THR A 343 2.35 -30.71 -30.16
CA THR A 343 1.87 -31.15 -31.48
C THR A 343 2.89 -32.01 -32.25
N LYS A 344 4.17 -31.94 -31.89
CA LYS A 344 5.26 -32.66 -32.58
C LYS A 344 4.99 -34.17 -32.72
N PRO A 345 4.53 -34.91 -31.69
CA PRO A 345 4.22 -36.34 -31.84
C PRO A 345 3.11 -36.63 -32.86
N GLU A 346 2.13 -35.73 -32.99
CA GLU A 346 1.02 -35.89 -33.95
C GLU A 346 1.51 -35.71 -35.39
N PHE A 347 2.37 -34.72 -35.64
CA PHE A 347 3.02 -34.54 -36.94
C PHE A 347 3.94 -35.72 -37.29
N LEU A 348 4.70 -36.26 -36.34
CA LEU A 348 5.51 -37.47 -36.55
C LEU A 348 4.65 -38.70 -36.88
N ALA A 349 3.42 -38.75 -36.39
CA ALA A 349 2.44 -39.78 -36.72
C ALA A 349 1.71 -39.54 -38.07
N GLY A 350 2.06 -38.47 -38.80
CA GLY A 350 1.50 -38.15 -40.11
C GLY A 350 0.24 -37.29 -40.09
N ALA A 351 -0.10 -36.65 -38.96
CA ALA A 351 -1.27 -35.77 -38.88
C ALA A 351 -1.18 -34.59 -39.87
N SER A 352 -2.33 -34.16 -40.37
CA SER A 352 -2.46 -32.91 -41.11
C SER A 352 -2.32 -31.70 -40.20
N VAL A 353 -2.00 -30.53 -40.78
CA VAL A 353 -1.92 -29.25 -40.06
C VAL A 353 -3.22 -28.94 -39.32
N ASP A 354 -4.37 -29.21 -39.95
CA ASP A 354 -5.68 -28.96 -39.34
C ASP A 354 -5.94 -29.91 -38.16
N GLU A 355 -5.61 -31.19 -38.29
CA GLU A 355 -5.75 -32.16 -37.18
C GLU A 355 -4.87 -31.80 -35.98
N ALA A 356 -3.65 -31.33 -36.22
CA ALA A 356 -2.71 -30.99 -35.16
C ALA A 356 -3.01 -29.62 -34.53
N LEU A 357 -3.22 -28.56 -35.32
CA LEU A 357 -3.33 -27.17 -34.82
C LEU A 357 -4.76 -26.73 -34.51
N ALA A 358 -5.78 -27.16 -35.28
CA ALA A 358 -7.15 -26.68 -35.08
C ALA A 358 -7.73 -27.02 -33.69
N PRO A 359 -7.44 -28.20 -33.08
CA PRO A 359 -7.85 -28.47 -31.70
C PRO A 359 -7.21 -27.52 -30.68
N ARG A 360 -5.94 -27.13 -30.87
CA ARG A 360 -5.22 -26.20 -29.97
C ARG A 360 -5.80 -24.80 -30.06
N VAL A 361 -6.06 -24.35 -31.28
CA VAL A 361 -6.73 -23.06 -31.54
C VAL A 361 -8.11 -23.05 -30.90
N SER A 362 -8.92 -24.07 -31.16
CA SER A 362 -10.30 -24.18 -30.64
C SER A 362 -10.34 -24.23 -29.11
N GLU A 363 -9.43 -24.98 -28.49
CA GLU A 363 -9.35 -25.06 -27.03
C GLU A 363 -8.93 -23.73 -26.41
N ARG A 364 -7.96 -23.02 -27.02
CA ARG A 364 -7.56 -21.68 -26.55
C ARG A 364 -8.67 -20.65 -26.74
N GLU A 365 -9.36 -20.63 -27.88
CA GLU A 365 -10.52 -19.77 -28.10
C GLU A 365 -11.62 -20.02 -27.07
N ARG A 366 -11.89 -21.30 -26.75
CA ARG A 366 -12.83 -21.68 -25.70
C ARG A 366 -12.38 -21.23 -24.32
N LYS A 367 -11.11 -21.44 -23.95
CA LYS A 367 -10.54 -20.98 -22.66
C LYS A 367 -10.58 -19.46 -22.55
N LEU A 368 -10.23 -18.75 -23.62
CA LEU A 368 -10.27 -17.30 -23.69
C LEU A 368 -11.71 -16.80 -23.55
N ALA A 369 -12.66 -17.36 -24.30
CA ALA A 369 -14.07 -17.03 -24.21
C ALA A 369 -14.60 -17.23 -22.78
N ARG A 370 -14.33 -18.39 -22.17
CA ARG A 370 -14.71 -18.68 -20.78
C ARG A 370 -14.14 -17.68 -19.78
N LYS A 371 -12.85 -17.34 -19.88
CA LYS A 371 -12.22 -16.37 -18.97
C LYS A 371 -12.70 -14.92 -19.17
N ILE A 372 -13.02 -14.54 -20.41
CA ILE A 372 -13.63 -13.24 -20.71
C ILE A 372 -15.03 -13.21 -20.10
N GLU A 373 -15.78 -14.28 -20.30
CA GLU A 373 -17.14 -14.42 -19.82
C GLU A 373 -17.25 -14.42 -18.29
N SER A 374 -16.28 -15.02 -17.61
CA SER A 374 -16.17 -14.97 -16.15
C SER A 374 -15.56 -13.68 -15.60
N GLY A 375 -15.24 -12.67 -16.44
CA GLY A 375 -14.62 -11.41 -15.99
C GLY A 375 -13.21 -11.55 -15.38
N THR A 376 -12.64 -12.76 -15.33
CA THR A 376 -11.33 -13.03 -14.73
C THR A 376 -10.19 -12.79 -15.71
N ALA A 377 -10.44 -12.65 -17.01
CA ALA A 377 -9.41 -12.31 -17.99
C ALA A 377 -8.87 -10.88 -17.80
N SER A 378 -7.55 -10.72 -17.71
CA SER A 378 -6.90 -9.40 -17.78
C SER A 378 -6.76 -8.95 -19.23
N ARG A 379 -6.69 -7.63 -19.48
CA ARG A 379 -6.47 -7.11 -20.85
C ARG A 379 -5.17 -7.63 -21.47
N LYS A 380 -4.10 -7.74 -20.67
CA LYS A 380 -2.81 -8.30 -21.11
C LYS A 380 -2.98 -9.75 -21.57
N PHE A 381 -3.63 -10.59 -20.75
CA PHE A 381 -3.92 -11.98 -21.09
C PHE A 381 -4.77 -12.10 -22.37
N ILE A 382 -5.82 -11.28 -22.52
CA ILE A 382 -6.67 -11.30 -23.73
C ILE A 382 -5.84 -10.98 -24.98
N ARG A 383 -4.97 -9.96 -24.90
CA ARG A 383 -4.10 -9.57 -26.01
C ARG A 383 -3.12 -10.68 -26.37
N GLU A 384 -2.42 -11.22 -25.39
CA GLU A 384 -1.44 -12.31 -25.58
C GLU A 384 -2.10 -13.56 -26.19
N GLU A 385 -3.22 -14.01 -25.63
CA GLU A 385 -3.95 -15.18 -26.15
C GLU A 385 -4.44 -14.97 -27.59
N ARG A 386 -4.97 -13.77 -27.92
CA ARG A 386 -5.37 -13.45 -29.30
C ARG A 386 -4.18 -13.49 -30.26
N LEU A 387 -3.05 -12.90 -29.88
CA LEU A 387 -1.84 -12.92 -30.71
C LEU A 387 -1.32 -14.35 -30.92
N VAL A 388 -1.32 -15.19 -29.88
CA VAL A 388 -0.94 -16.61 -29.99
C VAL A 388 -1.89 -17.36 -30.92
N ILE A 389 -3.21 -17.16 -30.78
CA ILE A 389 -4.22 -17.76 -31.65
C ILE A 389 -4.01 -17.32 -33.11
N ASP A 390 -3.79 -16.03 -33.35
CA ASP A 390 -3.58 -15.48 -34.68
C ASP A 390 -2.29 -16.01 -35.32
N LEU A 391 -1.20 -16.16 -34.54
CA LEU A 391 0.05 -16.75 -35.00
C LEU A 391 -0.11 -18.23 -35.35
N LEU A 392 -0.82 -19.03 -34.55
CA LEU A 392 -1.11 -20.43 -34.87
C LEU A 392 -1.93 -20.57 -36.16
N LYS A 393 -2.95 -19.72 -36.36
CA LYS A 393 -3.71 -19.65 -37.61
C LYS A 393 -2.81 -19.22 -38.77
N GLY A 394 -1.90 -18.28 -38.54
CA GLY A 394 -0.89 -17.84 -39.49
C GLY A 394 0.05 -18.97 -39.92
N PHE A 395 0.52 -19.80 -38.98
CA PHE A 395 1.33 -20.98 -39.27
C PHE A 395 0.56 -21.98 -40.14
N ALA A 396 -0.71 -22.24 -39.83
CA ALA A 396 -1.55 -23.09 -40.64
C ALA A 396 -1.72 -22.56 -42.08
N ALA A 397 -1.98 -21.25 -42.22
CA ALA A 397 -2.09 -20.60 -43.52
C ALA A 397 -0.78 -20.65 -44.33
N GLN A 398 0.37 -20.45 -43.66
CA GLN A 398 1.69 -20.54 -44.28
C GLN A 398 1.96 -21.95 -44.82
N CYS A 399 1.61 -22.99 -44.06
CA CYS A 399 1.70 -24.38 -44.50
C CYS A 399 0.86 -24.65 -45.75
N MET A 400 -0.36 -24.10 -45.83
CA MET A 400 -1.20 -24.22 -47.03
C MET A 400 -0.57 -23.53 -48.24
N LEU A 401 0.01 -22.34 -48.07
CA LEU A 401 0.70 -21.61 -49.14
C LEU A 401 1.94 -22.37 -49.66
N GLU A 402 2.70 -22.97 -48.75
CA GLU A 402 3.89 -23.77 -49.07
C GLU A 402 3.56 -25.20 -49.56
N LYS A 403 2.27 -25.58 -49.59
CA LYS A 403 1.80 -26.95 -49.88
C LYS A 403 2.41 -28.01 -48.94
N ALA A 404 2.74 -27.60 -47.72
CA ALA A 404 3.30 -28.43 -46.66
C ALA A 404 2.18 -28.78 -45.65
N THR A 405 1.23 -29.63 -46.04
CA THR A 405 -0.05 -29.78 -45.31
C THR A 405 -0.10 -30.92 -44.30
N GLU A 406 0.88 -31.82 -44.28
CA GLU A 406 0.87 -33.01 -43.42
C GLU A 406 2.27 -33.47 -43.00
N GLY A 407 2.31 -34.21 -41.89
CA GLY A 407 3.46 -34.94 -41.42
C GLY A 407 4.70 -34.08 -41.13
N ASP A 408 5.88 -34.66 -41.37
CA ASP A 408 7.16 -33.98 -41.19
C ASP A 408 7.27 -32.69 -42.00
N VAL A 409 6.75 -32.66 -43.23
CA VAL A 409 6.88 -31.51 -44.13
C VAL A 409 6.14 -30.29 -43.56
N ALA A 410 4.94 -30.49 -43.02
CA ALA A 410 4.19 -29.47 -42.29
C ALA A 410 4.94 -28.98 -41.05
N PHE A 411 5.47 -29.90 -40.23
CA PHE A 411 6.19 -29.54 -39.01
C PHE A 411 7.41 -28.67 -39.31
N HIS A 412 8.19 -28.97 -40.35
CA HIS A 412 9.35 -28.15 -40.72
C HIS A 412 8.95 -26.75 -41.23
N ALA A 413 7.79 -26.61 -41.90
CA ALA A 413 7.27 -25.31 -42.30
C ALA A 413 6.87 -24.46 -41.08
N ILE A 414 6.20 -25.09 -40.11
CA ILE A 414 5.85 -24.46 -38.83
C ILE A 414 7.11 -24.10 -38.04
N GLU A 415 8.11 -24.97 -37.98
CA GLU A 415 9.39 -24.72 -37.32
C GLU A 415 10.12 -23.50 -37.91
N ARG A 416 10.14 -23.36 -39.25
CA ARG A 416 10.68 -22.17 -39.91
C ARG A 416 9.91 -20.90 -39.53
N ALA A 417 8.58 -20.96 -39.55
CA ALA A 417 7.74 -19.81 -39.19
C ALA A 417 7.94 -19.42 -37.70
N TYR A 418 8.05 -20.41 -36.81
CA TYR A 418 8.38 -20.22 -35.41
C TYR A 418 9.77 -19.58 -35.22
N LYS A 419 10.80 -20.08 -35.91
CA LYS A 419 12.15 -19.49 -35.90
C LYS A 419 12.16 -18.04 -36.37
N ALA A 420 11.32 -17.70 -37.35
CA ALA A 420 11.14 -16.30 -37.76
C ALA A 420 10.58 -15.43 -36.62
N GLU A 421 9.64 -15.93 -35.81
CA GLU A 421 9.14 -15.22 -34.63
C GLU A 421 10.19 -15.10 -33.51
N VAL A 422 11.00 -16.14 -33.28
CA VAL A 422 12.14 -16.11 -32.32
C VAL A 422 13.16 -15.05 -32.73
N SER A 423 13.47 -14.96 -34.03
CA SER A 423 14.47 -14.00 -34.55
C SER A 423 14.11 -12.53 -34.30
N LYS A 424 12.83 -12.22 -34.03
CA LYS A 424 12.38 -10.87 -33.69
C LYS A 424 12.77 -10.44 -32.27
N ILE A 425 13.14 -11.37 -31.38
CA ILE A 425 13.46 -11.05 -29.97
C ILE A 425 14.79 -10.29 -29.86
N SER A 426 15.87 -10.82 -30.46
CA SER A 426 17.22 -10.22 -30.32
C SER A 426 17.26 -8.74 -30.69
N PRO A 427 16.72 -8.28 -31.84
CA PRO A 427 16.70 -6.86 -32.18
C PRO A 427 15.97 -5.98 -31.15
N LEU A 428 14.92 -6.50 -30.51
CA LEU A 428 14.18 -5.76 -29.47
C LEU A 428 15.00 -5.68 -28.16
N VAL A 429 15.67 -6.76 -27.78
CA VAL A 429 16.52 -6.82 -26.59
C VAL A 429 17.72 -5.91 -26.77
N ASP A 430 18.41 -5.99 -27.90
CA ASP A 430 19.59 -5.19 -28.20
C ASP A 430 19.23 -3.69 -28.21
N ALA A 431 18.13 -3.32 -28.89
CA ALA A 431 17.67 -1.94 -28.92
C ALA A 431 17.29 -1.40 -27.54
N ALA A 432 16.59 -2.20 -26.71
CA ALA A 432 16.22 -1.78 -25.36
C ALA A 432 17.44 -1.66 -24.43
N GLY A 433 18.38 -2.60 -24.53
CA GLY A 433 19.62 -2.61 -23.75
C GLY A 433 20.54 -1.43 -24.11
N GLU A 434 20.75 -1.17 -25.40
CA GLU A 434 21.55 -0.04 -25.88
C GLU A 434 20.93 1.29 -25.48
N ARG A 435 19.60 1.44 -25.63
CA ARG A 435 18.89 2.65 -25.17
C ARG A 435 19.02 2.90 -23.68
N MET A 436 19.00 1.85 -22.87
CA MET A 436 19.20 1.95 -21.43
C MET A 436 20.63 2.39 -21.10
N SER A 437 21.63 1.83 -21.77
CA SER A 437 23.03 2.25 -21.61
C SER A 437 23.26 3.71 -22.00
N ASN A 438 22.70 4.14 -23.14
CA ASN A 438 22.76 5.54 -23.59
C ASN A 438 22.08 6.50 -22.59
N ALA A 439 21.02 6.05 -21.91
CA ALA A 439 20.38 6.82 -20.85
C ALA A 439 21.33 7.04 -19.65
N PHE A 440 22.04 5.99 -19.22
CA PHE A 440 23.06 6.10 -18.17
C PHE A 440 24.17 7.08 -18.57
N ASP A 441 24.71 6.95 -19.77
CA ASP A 441 25.78 7.82 -20.26
C ASP A 441 25.34 9.28 -20.36
N PHE A 442 24.10 9.52 -20.80
CA PHE A 442 23.54 10.86 -20.84
C PHE A 442 23.41 11.48 -19.44
N ILE A 443 22.90 10.72 -18.47
CA ILE A 443 22.73 11.21 -17.09
C ILE A 443 24.10 11.49 -16.46
N ASP A 444 25.09 10.62 -16.65
CA ASP A 444 26.43 10.79 -16.13
C ASP A 444 27.15 12.02 -16.72
N GLU A 445 26.96 12.29 -18.03
CA GLU A 445 27.57 13.45 -18.69
C GLU A 445 26.89 14.78 -18.37
N THR A 446 25.58 14.77 -18.05
CA THR A 446 24.76 16.00 -18.01
C THR A 446 24.13 16.32 -16.66
N LEU A 447 23.87 15.33 -15.81
CA LEU A 447 23.16 15.50 -14.55
C LEU A 447 24.07 15.15 -13.36
N SER A 448 23.58 15.32 -12.13
CA SER A 448 24.36 15.02 -10.93
C SER A 448 24.12 13.60 -10.42
N SER A 449 24.97 13.15 -9.48
CA SER A 449 24.81 11.86 -8.80
C SER A 449 23.44 11.71 -8.11
N ARG A 450 22.78 12.82 -7.74
CA ARG A 450 21.43 12.79 -7.18
C ARG A 450 20.39 12.31 -8.19
N GLU A 451 20.44 12.82 -9.42
CA GLU A 451 19.53 12.39 -10.50
C GLU A 451 19.81 10.93 -10.90
N MET A 452 21.07 10.50 -10.90
CA MET A 452 21.43 9.10 -11.12
C MET A 452 20.76 8.16 -10.10
N LEU A 453 20.78 8.52 -8.80
CA LEU A 453 20.11 7.74 -7.76
C LEU A 453 18.60 7.66 -7.97
N VAL A 454 17.96 8.76 -8.38
CA VAL A 454 16.53 8.76 -8.69
C VAL A 454 16.23 7.86 -9.90
N PHE A 455 17.04 7.93 -10.94
CA PHE A 455 16.90 7.10 -12.13
C PHE A 455 17.02 5.60 -11.80
N LEU A 456 18.03 5.21 -11.01
CA LEU A 456 18.21 3.83 -10.53
C LEU A 456 17.00 3.36 -9.71
N ALA A 457 16.55 4.17 -8.75
CA ALA A 457 15.41 3.85 -7.91
C ALA A 457 14.16 3.60 -8.77
N GLU A 458 13.84 4.51 -9.69
CA GLU A 458 12.67 4.39 -10.56
C GLU A 458 12.76 3.18 -11.51
N LEU A 459 13.95 2.85 -12.03
CA LEU A 459 14.14 1.63 -12.83
C LEU A 459 13.80 0.35 -12.06
N THR A 460 14.07 0.30 -10.75
CA THR A 460 13.77 -0.87 -9.91
C THR A 460 12.30 -0.99 -9.49
N THR A 461 11.56 0.13 -9.48
CA THR A 461 10.14 0.14 -9.11
C THR A 461 9.21 -0.35 -10.23
N ARG A 462 9.66 -0.31 -11.48
CA ARG A 462 8.84 -0.64 -12.65
C ARG A 462 9.06 -2.08 -13.09
N LYS A 463 7.97 -2.87 -13.12
CA LYS A 463 8.01 -4.31 -13.47
C LYS A 463 8.72 -4.59 -14.81
N PRO A 464 8.47 -3.87 -15.92
CA PRO A 464 9.11 -4.19 -17.20
C PRO A 464 10.64 -4.01 -17.18
N THR A 465 11.13 -2.92 -16.59
CA THR A 465 12.58 -2.65 -16.53
C THR A 465 13.27 -3.60 -15.56
N THR A 466 12.69 -3.85 -14.38
CA THR A 466 13.25 -4.80 -13.40
C THR A 466 13.32 -6.22 -13.97
N ARG A 467 12.26 -6.70 -14.64
CA ARG A 467 12.27 -8.03 -15.27
C ARG A 467 13.25 -8.09 -16.44
N PHE A 468 13.33 -7.04 -17.26
CA PHE A 468 14.27 -6.98 -18.37
C PHE A 468 15.72 -7.03 -17.89
N ILE A 469 16.07 -6.24 -16.87
CA ILE A 469 17.42 -6.23 -16.28
C ILE A 469 17.73 -7.57 -15.60
N SER A 470 16.77 -8.15 -14.86
CA SER A 470 16.97 -9.46 -14.23
C SER A 470 17.20 -10.56 -15.27
N HIS A 471 16.48 -10.52 -16.40
CA HIS A 471 16.48 -11.58 -17.40
C HIS A 471 17.59 -11.43 -18.45
N TYR A 472 17.77 -10.23 -19.02
CA TYR A 472 18.76 -9.94 -20.05
C TYR A 472 20.03 -9.29 -19.49
N GLY A 473 19.91 -8.45 -18.46
CA GLY A 473 21.05 -7.71 -17.87
C GLY A 473 21.33 -6.38 -18.55
N ASN A 474 22.05 -5.50 -17.86
CA ASN A 474 22.60 -4.26 -18.42
C ASN A 474 23.87 -3.89 -17.66
N GLU A 475 25.01 -3.80 -18.35
CA GLU A 475 26.33 -3.59 -17.72
C GLU A 475 26.38 -2.26 -16.95
N LYS A 476 25.93 -1.17 -17.57
CA LYS A 476 25.87 0.17 -16.95
C LYS A 476 25.04 0.18 -15.66
N TYR A 477 23.88 -0.47 -15.65
CA TYR A 477 23.07 -0.59 -14.45
C TYR A 477 23.83 -1.26 -13.30
N TYR A 478 24.57 -2.34 -13.57
CA TYR A 478 25.32 -3.06 -12.54
C TYR A 478 26.54 -2.26 -12.03
N GLU A 479 27.18 -1.45 -12.87
CA GLU A 479 28.28 -0.56 -12.47
C GLU A 479 27.83 0.46 -11.41
N TYR A 480 26.63 1.02 -11.59
CA TYR A 480 26.07 2.03 -10.68
C TYR A 480 25.37 1.44 -9.44
N ASN A 481 25.01 0.16 -9.44
CA ASN A 481 24.25 -0.48 -8.36
C ASN A 481 25.11 -1.38 -7.44
N GLN A 482 26.20 -0.81 -6.91
CA GLN A 482 27.30 -1.53 -6.23
C GLN A 482 26.90 -2.36 -4.98
N GLU A 483 25.65 -2.35 -4.50
CA GLU A 483 25.15 -3.22 -3.43
C GLU A 483 24.67 -4.61 -3.90
N LEU A 484 24.42 -4.83 -5.20
CA LEU A 484 23.94 -6.10 -5.75
C LEU A 484 25.04 -7.02 -6.33
N GLN A 485 26.31 -6.72 -6.07
CA GLN A 485 27.45 -7.54 -6.52
C GLN A 485 27.46 -8.99 -5.99
N VAL A 486 26.54 -9.36 -5.09
CA VAL A 486 26.43 -10.73 -4.57
C VAL A 486 25.59 -11.65 -5.48
N ASP A 487 24.71 -11.11 -6.33
CA ASP A 487 23.90 -11.92 -7.28
C ASP A 487 24.39 -11.81 -8.74
N ALA A 488 25.08 -10.74 -9.11
CA ALA A 488 25.58 -10.51 -10.47
C ALA A 488 26.76 -11.40 -10.90
N ALA A 489 27.34 -12.17 -9.96
CA ALA A 489 28.36 -13.19 -10.27
C ALA A 489 27.79 -14.47 -10.93
N ARG A 490 26.48 -14.52 -11.23
CA ARG A 490 25.86 -15.60 -12.00
C ARG A 490 25.20 -15.06 -13.25
N MET A 491 25.73 -15.49 -14.39
CA MET A 491 25.17 -15.47 -15.75
C MET A 491 25.49 -14.21 -16.57
N GLY A 492 26.56 -14.31 -17.36
CA GLY A 492 26.90 -13.37 -18.42
C GLY A 492 25.98 -13.48 -19.64
N LEU A 493 25.86 -12.38 -20.38
CA LEU A 493 25.03 -12.19 -21.58
C LEU A 493 25.17 -13.34 -22.61
N THR A 494 26.37 -13.91 -22.74
CA THR A 494 26.70 -15.01 -23.65
C THR A 494 26.02 -16.34 -23.29
N GLU A 495 25.76 -16.59 -22.01
CA GLU A 495 25.09 -17.79 -21.47
C GLU A 495 23.55 -17.67 -21.52
N ARG A 496 23.03 -16.45 -21.71
CA ARG A 496 21.59 -16.16 -21.83
C ARG A 496 21.12 -16.20 -23.28
N VAL A 497 21.97 -15.79 -24.22
CA VAL A 497 21.78 -16.04 -25.65
C VAL A 497 21.83 -17.55 -25.94
N SER A 498 22.64 -18.34 -25.23
CA SER A 498 22.60 -19.80 -25.35
C SER A 498 21.29 -20.39 -24.81
N LYS A 499 20.67 -19.84 -23.75
CA LYS A 499 19.33 -20.25 -23.31
C LYS A 499 18.23 -19.97 -24.34
N LEU A 500 18.32 -18.89 -25.10
CA LEU A 500 17.45 -18.64 -26.26
C LEU A 500 17.75 -19.60 -27.43
N ALA A 501 19.00 -20.05 -27.58
CA ALA A 501 19.37 -21.11 -28.51
C ALA A 501 18.97 -22.52 -28.03
N GLU A 502 18.91 -22.77 -26.72
CA GLU A 502 18.37 -24.00 -26.11
C GLU A 502 16.86 -24.11 -26.33
N ILE A 503 16.16 -22.97 -26.34
CA ILE A 503 14.76 -22.87 -26.79
C ILE A 503 14.62 -23.35 -28.25
N ASP A 504 15.60 -23.04 -29.10
CA ASP A 504 15.66 -23.50 -30.51
C ASP A 504 16.06 -24.99 -30.63
N ALA A 505 16.97 -25.47 -29.77
CA ALA A 505 17.43 -26.87 -29.74
C ALA A 505 16.37 -27.84 -29.19
N SER A 506 15.51 -27.39 -28.27
CA SER A 506 14.47 -28.22 -27.62
C SER A 506 13.40 -28.76 -28.59
N LEU A 507 13.27 -28.18 -29.79
CA LEU A 507 12.39 -28.69 -30.85
C LEU A 507 13.10 -29.75 -31.72
N ALA A 508 14.43 -29.79 -31.75
CA ALA A 508 15.22 -30.63 -32.64
C ALA A 508 15.57 -32.01 -32.03
N GLU A 509 15.73 -32.11 -30.71
CA GLU A 509 16.13 -33.36 -30.05
C GLU A 509 14.92 -34.28 -29.79
N GLU A 510 14.68 -35.21 -30.70
CA GLU A 510 14.24 -36.59 -30.43
C GLU A 510 14.26 -37.37 -31.76
N ARG A 511 15.48 -37.68 -32.23
CA ARG A 511 15.72 -38.64 -33.30
C ARG A 511 16.85 -39.58 -32.86
N GLU A 512 16.54 -40.48 -31.93
CA GLU A 512 17.22 -41.76 -31.86
C GLU A 512 16.20 -42.86 -31.56
N VAL A 513 15.77 -43.56 -32.62
CA VAL A 513 15.09 -44.86 -32.52
C VAL A 513 16.06 -45.92 -33.02
N GLY A 514 16.48 -46.80 -32.10
CA GLY A 514 16.58 -48.25 -32.29
C GLY A 514 17.84 -48.84 -32.90
N GLU A 515 18.53 -49.71 -32.15
CA GLU A 515 18.46 -51.17 -32.35
C GLU A 515 19.12 -51.98 -31.19
N PRO A 516 18.82 -53.30 -31.05
CA PRO A 516 18.80 -54.02 -29.77
C PRO A 516 19.98 -55.00 -29.55
N GLY A 517 20.25 -55.40 -28.29
CA GLY A 517 21.23 -56.45 -28.01
C GLY A 517 21.42 -56.88 -26.55
N ALA A 518 20.57 -57.82 -26.10
CA ALA A 518 20.84 -58.99 -25.26
C ALA A 518 21.48 -58.93 -23.84
N VAL A 519 20.65 -59.33 -22.87
CA VAL A 519 20.80 -60.40 -21.84
C VAL A 519 22.07 -60.47 -20.95
N GLY A 520 21.87 -60.42 -19.63
CA GLY A 520 22.82 -60.96 -18.65
C GLY A 520 22.40 -60.83 -17.18
N MET A 521 21.88 -61.91 -16.59
CA MET A 521 21.39 -62.05 -15.22
C MET A 521 22.47 -62.67 -14.30
N ARG A 522 22.68 -62.17 -13.07
CA ARG A 522 22.85 -62.90 -11.76
C ARG A 522 23.79 -62.25 -10.71
N VAL A 523 23.22 -62.01 -9.52
CA VAL A 523 23.56 -62.48 -8.14
C VAL A 523 25.03 -62.60 -7.67
N GLY A 524 25.36 -61.95 -6.52
CA GLY A 524 25.99 -62.65 -5.37
C GLY A 524 27.31 -62.12 -4.75
N SER A 525 27.18 -61.34 -3.66
CA SER A 525 27.90 -61.42 -2.34
C SER A 525 29.43 -61.67 -2.22
N LYS A 526 30.17 -60.78 -1.53
CA LYS A 526 30.75 -60.96 -0.16
C LYS A 526 31.69 -59.81 0.31
N PRO A 527 31.93 -59.62 1.64
CA PRO A 527 32.70 -58.53 2.25
C PRO A 527 33.98 -58.97 3.02
N LYS A 528 34.83 -58.02 3.49
CA LYS A 528 35.50 -57.97 4.83
C LYS A 528 36.62 -56.91 4.96
N GLY A 529 36.74 -56.31 6.16
CA GLY A 529 38.05 -56.00 6.79
C GLY A 529 38.15 -54.71 7.63
N GLU A 530 38.04 -54.82 8.97
CA GLU A 530 38.60 -53.86 9.97
C GLU A 530 40.06 -54.23 10.34
N PRO A 531 40.80 -53.47 11.19
CA PRO A 531 40.71 -53.66 12.66
C PRO A 531 41.00 -52.41 13.56
N GLY A 532 40.62 -52.48 14.84
CA GLY A 532 41.25 -51.66 15.91
C GLY A 532 40.50 -51.59 17.26
N ALA A 533 41.01 -52.26 18.29
CA ALA A 533 40.43 -52.44 19.64
C ALA A 533 40.82 -51.35 20.67
N THR A 534 40.03 -51.14 21.75
CA THR A 534 40.31 -51.58 23.15
C THR A 534 39.43 -50.92 24.22
N ALA A 535 38.79 -51.78 25.04
CA ALA A 535 38.70 -51.85 26.51
C ALA A 535 38.06 -50.77 27.43
N GLY A 536 37.13 -51.27 28.28
CA GLY A 536 36.96 -50.96 29.71
C GLY A 536 35.98 -49.83 30.07
N SER A 537 35.00 -49.90 30.97
CA SER A 537 34.32 -50.93 31.78
C SER A 537 33.49 -50.17 32.86
N ARG A 538 32.20 -50.52 33.04
CA ARG A 538 31.39 -50.53 34.31
C ARG A 538 31.19 -49.20 35.06
N GLY A 539 30.01 -48.81 35.56
CA GLY A 539 28.73 -49.52 35.73
C GLY A 539 28.17 -49.29 37.13
N ALA A 540 26.91 -48.80 37.18
CA ALA A 540 25.91 -48.88 38.29
C ALA A 540 26.27 -48.19 39.63
N ALA A 541 25.36 -47.64 40.44
CA ALA A 541 24.03 -48.12 40.85
C ALA A 541 23.26 -47.02 41.65
N PRO A 542 21.99 -47.25 42.05
CA PRO A 542 20.94 -46.26 42.34
C PRO A 542 20.43 -46.27 43.81
N SER A 543 19.38 -45.50 44.13
CA SER A 543 18.29 -45.80 45.10
C SER A 543 17.38 -44.56 45.32
N SER A 544 16.07 -44.65 45.05
CA SER A 544 14.92 -44.79 45.99
C SER A 544 14.64 -43.52 46.83
N THR A 545 13.42 -43.03 47.11
CA THR A 545 12.04 -43.54 47.04
C THR A 545 11.06 -42.37 47.37
N SER A 546 9.87 -42.39 46.74
CA SER A 546 8.49 -42.07 47.21
C SER A 546 8.25 -41.11 48.41
N ALA A 547 7.19 -40.30 48.56
CA ALA A 547 5.84 -40.20 47.97
C ALA A 547 5.15 -38.90 48.47
N GLY A 548 4.03 -38.50 47.84
CA GLY A 548 2.86 -37.94 48.55
C GLY A 548 2.36 -36.53 48.18
N GLY A 549 1.50 -36.42 47.15
CA GLY A 549 0.09 -36.04 47.30
C GLY A 549 -0.39 -34.59 47.59
N VAL A 550 -0.91 -33.93 46.54
CA VAL A 550 -2.24 -33.26 46.36
C VAL A 550 -2.70 -32.06 47.26
N ALA A 551 -2.72 -30.88 46.60
CA ALA A 551 -3.78 -29.86 46.42
C ALA A 551 -4.25 -28.83 47.49
N ASP A 552 -4.26 -27.58 46.98
CA ASP A 552 -5.29 -26.53 46.99
C ASP A 552 -5.37 -25.45 48.10
N SER A 553 -5.87 -24.28 47.65
CA SER A 553 -6.33 -23.06 48.35
C SER A 553 -5.36 -21.87 48.51
N GLY A 554 -5.66 -20.80 47.76
CA GLY A 554 -6.28 -19.58 48.30
C GLY A 554 -5.48 -18.62 49.21
N ALA A 555 -5.11 -17.49 48.59
CA ALA A 555 -5.15 -16.11 49.14
C ALA A 555 -4.13 -15.63 50.21
N ALA A 556 -3.84 -14.33 50.03
CA ALA A 556 -3.38 -13.31 50.99
C ALA A 556 -1.87 -13.04 51.13
N ILE A 557 -1.50 -11.87 50.57
CA ILE A 557 -0.80 -10.75 51.22
C ILE A 557 0.24 -11.13 52.28
N SER A 558 1.52 -11.01 51.93
CA SER A 558 2.55 -10.59 52.88
C SER A 558 3.61 -9.75 52.17
N ALA A 559 3.88 -8.58 52.76
CA ALA A 559 4.94 -7.67 52.36
C ALA A 559 6.34 -8.26 52.66
N PRO A 560 7.37 -7.81 51.94
CA PRO A 560 8.70 -7.62 52.53
C PRO A 560 9.01 -6.12 52.53
N ALA A 561 9.16 -5.54 53.71
CA ALA A 561 10.42 -5.46 54.45
C ALA A 561 11.18 -4.20 54.05
N ALA A 562 11.18 -3.26 55.01
CA ALA A 562 11.90 -2.01 54.99
C ALA A 562 13.37 -2.22 54.61
N VAL A 563 13.82 -1.51 53.57
CA VAL A 563 15.23 -1.25 53.33
C VAL A 563 15.48 0.22 53.69
N ALA A 564 16.40 0.37 54.63
CA ALA A 564 17.01 1.55 55.21
C ALA A 564 16.82 2.88 54.45
N SER A 565 16.24 3.84 55.17
CA SER A 565 16.29 5.26 54.93
C SER A 565 17.74 5.75 54.81
N ALA A 566 18.22 5.93 53.58
CA ALA A 566 19.32 6.83 53.29
C ALA A 566 18.74 8.25 53.26
N SER A 567 19.12 9.03 54.27
CA SER A 567 18.87 10.45 54.46
C SER A 567 18.57 11.23 53.18
N ALA A 568 17.31 11.62 53.02
CA ALA A 568 16.93 12.77 52.22
C ALA A 568 17.61 14.01 52.84
N GLN A 569 18.80 14.34 52.36
CA GLN A 569 19.26 15.71 52.42
C GLN A 569 18.35 16.49 51.47
N GLY A 570 17.27 17.04 52.04
CA GLY A 570 16.54 18.13 51.44
C GLY A 570 17.51 19.29 51.25
N SER A 571 18.09 19.38 50.06
CA SER A 571 18.45 20.69 49.54
C SER A 571 17.12 21.38 49.26
N GLN A 572 16.82 22.41 50.05
CA GLN A 572 16.00 23.51 49.58
C GLN A 572 16.75 24.17 48.42
N ASN A 573 16.81 23.51 47.27
CA ASN A 573 17.28 24.14 46.05
C ASN A 573 16.12 25.00 45.55
N VAL A 574 16.19 26.28 45.88
CA VAL A 574 15.67 27.33 45.00
C VAL A 574 16.05 26.93 43.56
N PRO A 575 15.13 26.94 42.58
CA PRO A 575 15.48 26.59 41.22
C PRO A 575 16.69 27.41 40.80
N ALA A 576 17.79 26.74 40.42
CA ALA A 576 18.92 27.43 39.85
C ALA A 576 18.40 28.19 38.63
N GLU A 577 18.52 29.52 38.61
CA GLU A 577 18.14 30.30 37.44
C GLU A 577 18.87 29.73 36.22
N ILE A 578 18.12 29.41 35.16
CA ILE A 578 18.70 28.90 33.92
C ILE A 578 19.74 29.92 33.45
N PRO A 579 21.02 29.53 33.28
CA PRO A 579 22.06 30.49 32.93
C PRO A 579 21.71 31.23 31.65
N ALA A 580 21.97 32.54 31.63
CA ALA A 580 21.67 33.38 30.46
C ALA A 580 22.30 32.80 29.19
N GLY A 581 21.49 32.53 28.17
CA GLY A 581 21.92 31.96 26.89
C GLY A 581 22.05 30.42 26.87
N ALA A 582 21.83 29.71 27.97
CA ALA A 582 21.90 28.24 28.01
C ALA A 582 20.85 27.58 27.10
N LEU A 583 19.61 28.06 27.11
CA LEU A 583 18.55 27.56 26.23
C LEU A 583 18.90 27.79 24.76
N ALA A 584 19.31 29.02 24.40
CA ALA A 584 19.73 29.33 23.04
C ALA A 584 20.91 28.45 22.57
N LYS A 585 21.84 28.10 23.47
CA LYS A 585 22.94 27.17 23.17
C LYS A 585 22.46 25.71 23.03
N HIS A 586 21.54 25.25 23.88
CA HIS A 586 21.01 23.88 23.83
C HIS A 586 20.21 23.63 22.56
N TYR A 587 19.37 24.58 22.17
CA TYR A 587 18.44 24.46 21.04
C TYR A 587 19.01 25.00 19.71
N GLY A 588 20.01 25.89 19.77
CA GLY A 588 20.60 26.53 18.60
C GLY A 588 21.12 25.53 17.58
N GLY A 589 20.59 25.60 16.35
CA GLY A 589 20.98 24.72 15.24
C GLY A 589 20.42 23.28 15.31
N LYS A 590 19.61 22.95 16.32
CA LYS A 590 19.00 21.62 16.45
C LYS A 590 17.57 21.61 15.89
N GLN A 591 17.40 20.87 14.80
CA GLN A 591 16.11 20.51 14.23
C GLN A 591 15.90 19.01 14.47
N PHE A 592 15.23 18.65 15.57
CA PHE A 592 14.97 17.24 15.94
C PHE A 592 13.86 16.59 15.07
N GLU A 593 13.85 16.88 13.77
CA GLU A 593 12.77 16.55 12.83
C GLU A 593 12.67 15.04 12.54
N TYR A 594 13.78 14.31 12.72
CA TYR A 594 13.93 12.91 12.33
C TYR A 594 14.31 11.98 13.50
N GLY A 595 14.30 12.47 14.74
CA GLY A 595 14.16 11.59 15.91
C GLY A 595 12.70 11.12 16.02
N PHE A 596 12.43 10.05 16.78
CA PHE A 596 11.13 9.36 17.05
C PHE A 596 9.82 10.20 16.99
N ALA A 597 9.90 11.51 17.17
CA ALA A 597 8.86 12.54 17.24
C ALA A 597 7.99 12.80 15.97
N SER A 598 7.89 11.90 14.98
CA SER A 598 7.01 12.11 13.81
C SER A 598 5.78 11.19 13.75
N VAL A 599 5.60 10.30 14.73
CA VAL A 599 4.44 9.40 14.79
C VAL A 599 3.63 9.76 16.03
N CYS A 600 2.46 10.36 15.83
CA CYS A 600 1.48 10.61 16.89
C CYS A 600 0.51 9.43 16.93
N LYS A 601 0.53 8.64 18.00
CA LYS A 601 -0.47 7.58 18.25
C LYS A 601 -1.54 8.01 19.26
N MET A 602 -1.34 9.15 19.89
CA MET A 602 -2.19 9.65 20.95
C MET A 602 -3.62 9.94 20.46
N LEU A 603 -4.59 9.26 21.08
CA LEU A 603 -6.00 9.62 20.99
C LEU A 603 -6.18 10.99 21.64
N LEU A 604 -6.84 11.95 20.95
CA LEU A 604 -7.14 13.27 21.50
C LEU A 604 -8.56 13.28 22.09
N PRO A 605 -8.82 13.96 23.23
CA PRO A 605 -10.14 14.00 23.83
C PRO A 605 -11.02 15.07 23.13
N CYS A 606 -11.45 14.78 21.91
CA CYS A 606 -12.09 15.75 21.00
C CYS A 606 -13.25 16.53 21.64
N GLU A 607 -14.16 15.86 22.33
CA GLU A 607 -15.31 16.53 22.98
C GLU A 607 -14.90 17.48 24.11
N GLU A 608 -13.81 17.19 24.82
CA GLU A 608 -13.35 18.03 25.90
C GLU A 608 -12.59 19.28 25.41
N LEU A 609 -11.96 19.19 24.23
CA LEU A 609 -11.20 20.28 23.63
C LEU A 609 -12.07 21.28 22.86
N LYS A 610 -13.33 20.96 22.54
CA LYS A 610 -14.25 21.90 21.88
C LYS A 610 -14.40 23.20 22.69
N GLY A 611 -14.20 24.33 22.02
CA GLY A 611 -14.28 25.68 22.57
C GLY A 611 -13.18 26.04 23.56
N LYS A 612 -12.10 25.26 23.65
CA LYS A 612 -11.00 25.47 24.61
C LYS A 612 -9.85 26.29 24.03
N LYS A 613 -9.08 26.93 24.91
CA LYS A 613 -7.77 27.48 24.58
C LYS A 613 -6.70 26.41 24.77
N VAL A 614 -6.03 26.02 23.69
CA VAL A 614 -5.03 24.95 23.68
C VAL A 614 -3.65 25.51 23.33
N LEU A 615 -2.63 25.09 24.06
CA LEU A 615 -1.22 25.41 23.75
C LEU A 615 -0.52 24.14 23.24
N ASP A 616 -0.04 24.16 22.01
CA ASP A 616 0.82 23.13 21.40
C ASP A 616 2.28 23.53 21.60
N VAL A 617 3.00 22.76 22.42
CA VAL A 617 4.40 23.03 22.77
C VAL A 617 5.33 22.21 21.90
N CYS A 618 6.29 22.90 21.27
CA CYS A 618 7.17 22.39 20.22
C CYS A 618 6.40 21.99 18.96
N CYS A 619 5.57 22.92 18.46
CA CYS A 619 4.63 22.70 17.37
C CYS A 619 5.29 22.46 16.01
N ARG A 620 6.61 22.69 15.88
CA ARG A 620 7.37 22.62 14.63
C ARG A 620 6.67 23.46 13.54
N ARG A 621 6.54 22.91 12.33
CA ARG A 621 5.88 23.53 11.16
C ARG A 621 4.34 23.61 11.27
N GLY A 622 3.77 23.42 12.46
CA GLY A 622 2.37 23.73 12.77
C GLY A 622 1.34 22.62 12.54
N ARG A 623 1.73 21.41 12.12
CA ARG A 623 0.75 20.32 11.84
C ARG A 623 -0.14 19.96 13.05
N GLY A 624 0.43 19.95 14.26
CA GLY A 624 -0.33 19.71 15.50
C GLY A 624 -1.35 20.81 15.74
N VAL A 625 -0.92 22.08 15.67
CA VAL A 625 -1.77 23.26 15.74
C VAL A 625 -2.89 23.26 14.72
N TYR A 626 -2.63 22.93 13.46
CA TYR A 626 -3.66 22.87 12.42
C TYR A 626 -4.75 21.83 12.75
N LYS A 627 -4.35 20.65 13.23
CA LYS A 627 -5.29 19.62 13.66
C LYS A 627 -6.09 20.07 14.89
N LEU A 628 -5.43 20.65 15.89
CA LEU A 628 -6.07 21.15 17.11
C LEU A 628 -7.03 22.32 16.80
N SER A 629 -6.69 23.19 15.85
CA SER A 629 -7.52 24.32 15.41
C SER A 629 -8.92 23.88 14.98
N SER A 630 -8.99 22.86 14.13
CA SER A 630 -10.26 22.26 13.70
C SER A 630 -11.00 21.58 14.87
N LEU A 631 -10.28 20.93 15.78
CA LEU A 631 -10.88 20.22 16.92
C LEU A 631 -11.50 21.16 17.95
N VAL A 632 -10.85 22.29 18.26
CA VAL A 632 -11.39 23.26 19.22
C VAL A 632 -12.54 24.08 18.64
N GLY A 633 -12.66 24.19 17.31
CA GLY A 633 -13.76 24.85 16.63
C GLY A 633 -13.76 26.38 16.74
N ASP A 634 -14.83 27.02 16.23
CA ASP A 634 -14.94 28.49 16.07
C ASP A 634 -14.81 29.30 17.39
N SER A 635 -15.20 28.68 18.50
CA SER A 635 -15.16 29.27 19.83
C SER A 635 -13.87 28.98 20.60
N GLY A 636 -13.01 28.09 20.08
CA GLY A 636 -11.71 27.75 20.67
C GLY A 636 -10.55 28.53 20.03
N GLU A 637 -9.36 28.41 20.62
CA GLU A 637 -8.13 29.05 20.15
C GLU A 637 -6.94 28.11 20.34
N VAL A 638 -5.97 28.14 19.43
CA VAL A 638 -4.76 27.31 19.52
C VAL A 638 -3.51 28.17 19.34
N MET A 639 -2.61 28.09 20.32
CA MET A 639 -1.29 28.70 20.27
C MET A 639 -0.25 27.62 19.99
N GLY A 640 0.54 27.78 18.94
CA GLY A 640 1.74 26.98 18.71
C GLY A 640 2.99 27.69 19.21
N VAL A 641 3.84 26.99 19.94
CA VAL A 641 5.18 27.49 20.26
C VAL A 641 6.28 26.54 19.84
N ASP A 642 7.38 27.07 19.34
CA ASP A 642 8.59 26.31 19.05
C ASP A 642 9.83 27.20 19.27
N TRP A 643 10.96 26.62 19.66
CA TRP A 643 12.19 27.38 19.85
C TRP A 643 12.82 27.82 18.52
N SER A 644 12.48 27.15 17.41
CA SER A 644 13.02 27.42 16.08
C SER A 644 12.23 28.52 15.37
N PRO A 645 12.85 29.69 15.08
CA PRO A 645 12.18 30.74 14.31
C PRO A 645 11.77 30.28 12.92
N SER A 646 12.60 29.45 12.26
CA SER A 646 12.29 28.90 10.93
C SER A 646 11.02 28.06 10.92
N TYR A 647 10.81 27.22 11.93
CA TYR A 647 9.59 26.41 12.04
C TYR A 647 8.36 27.25 12.32
N VAL A 648 8.50 28.27 13.17
CA VAL A 648 7.41 29.20 13.46
C VAL A 648 7.01 29.99 12.22
N GLU A 649 7.96 30.45 11.39
CA GLU A 649 7.63 31.12 10.13
C GLU A 649 6.98 30.16 9.13
N GLU A 650 7.50 28.94 8.94
CA GLU A 650 6.85 27.92 8.10
C GLU A 650 5.43 27.56 8.59
N ALA A 651 5.22 27.54 9.91
CA ALA A 651 3.91 27.32 10.51
C ALA A 651 2.94 28.50 10.26
N LYS A 652 3.43 29.73 10.24
CA LYS A 652 2.63 30.90 9.88
C LYS A 652 2.27 30.91 8.39
N ASP A 653 3.19 30.51 7.52
CA ASP A 653 2.97 30.43 6.07
C ASP A 653 1.84 29.44 5.74
N GLY A 654 1.81 28.29 6.43
CA GLY A 654 0.76 27.29 6.27
C GLY A 654 -0.57 27.64 6.95
N MET A 655 -0.59 28.62 7.86
CA MET A 655 -1.72 28.95 8.72
C MET A 655 -2.97 29.38 7.95
N SER A 656 -2.83 30.23 6.94
CA SER A 656 -3.98 30.72 6.16
C SER A 656 -4.66 29.58 5.40
N ARG A 657 -3.85 28.70 4.81
CA ARG A 657 -4.34 27.50 4.12
C ARG A 657 -5.05 26.56 5.12
N ALA A 658 -4.41 26.26 6.25
CA ALA A 658 -4.98 25.38 7.27
C ALA A 658 -6.30 25.92 7.84
N TRP A 659 -6.43 27.24 8.01
CA TRP A 659 -7.69 27.87 8.41
C TRP A 659 -8.78 27.71 7.34
N HIS A 660 -8.46 27.95 6.07
CA HIS A 660 -9.44 27.78 5.00
C HIS A 660 -9.89 26.32 4.84
N GLU A 661 -8.97 25.36 4.99
CA GLU A 661 -9.25 23.92 4.99
C GLU A 661 -10.11 23.47 6.18
N SER A 662 -10.00 24.13 7.35
CA SER A 662 -10.77 23.75 8.54
C SER A 662 -12.24 24.18 8.50
N GLY A 663 -12.62 25.08 7.60
CA GLY A 663 -14.00 25.57 7.46
C GLY A 663 -14.47 26.50 8.58
N LEU A 664 -13.55 26.97 9.44
CA LEU A 664 -13.86 27.88 10.54
C LEU A 664 -14.19 29.29 10.02
N SER A 665 -15.10 29.98 10.69
CA SER A 665 -15.53 31.36 10.38
C SER A 665 -14.41 32.40 10.55
N ARG A 666 -13.40 32.11 11.38
CA ARG A 666 -12.22 32.94 11.61
C ARG A 666 -11.00 32.10 11.92
N ASN A 667 -9.82 32.61 11.61
CA ASN A 667 -8.58 31.98 12.02
C ASN A 667 -8.44 32.06 13.54
N ASN A 668 -8.31 30.90 14.18
CA ASN A 668 -8.17 30.76 15.63
C ASN A 668 -6.76 30.31 16.07
N MET A 669 -5.78 30.39 15.17
CA MET A 669 -4.39 29.98 15.39
C MET A 669 -3.45 31.17 15.60
N GLU A 670 -2.46 30.99 16.47
CA GLU A 670 -1.35 31.91 16.64
C GLU A 670 -0.05 31.11 16.83
N PHE A 671 1.09 31.67 16.41
CA PHE A 671 2.41 31.04 16.56
C PHE A 671 3.45 31.98 17.15
N ARG A 672 4.24 31.51 18.11
CA ARG A 672 5.32 32.28 18.74
C ARG A 672 6.60 31.46 18.89
N VAL A 673 7.74 32.16 18.82
CA VAL A 673 9.03 31.57 19.20
C VAL A 673 9.11 31.54 20.72
N ALA A 674 9.27 30.37 21.31
CA ALA A 674 9.42 30.20 22.76
C ALA A 674 10.24 28.96 23.11
N PHE A 675 10.96 29.02 24.23
CA PHE A 675 11.53 27.83 24.85
C PHE A 675 10.49 27.20 25.78
N PRO A 676 10.38 25.85 25.84
CA PRO A 676 9.40 25.20 26.71
C PRO A 676 9.66 25.46 28.21
N GLU A 677 10.90 25.78 28.58
CA GLU A 677 11.29 26.16 29.95
C GLU A 677 11.04 27.64 30.29
N ASP A 678 10.75 28.50 29.30
CA ASP A 678 10.50 29.93 29.48
C ASP A 678 9.37 30.43 28.57
N LEU A 679 8.13 30.08 28.94
CA LEU A 679 6.95 30.55 28.22
C LEU A 679 6.59 31.99 28.61
N ILE A 680 6.98 32.45 29.81
CA ILE A 680 6.82 33.85 30.25
C ILE A 680 7.55 34.80 29.29
N GLY A 681 8.79 34.49 28.91
CA GLY A 681 9.58 35.29 27.98
C GLY A 681 8.92 35.51 26.62
N ALA A 682 8.07 34.56 26.17
CA ALA A 682 7.25 34.66 24.96
C ALA A 682 5.87 35.34 25.17
N GLY A 683 5.65 35.93 26.35
CA GLY A 683 4.40 36.61 26.70
C GLY A 683 3.24 35.68 26.99
N ILE A 684 3.49 34.44 27.40
CA ILE A 684 2.45 33.47 27.78
C ILE A 684 2.16 33.60 29.27
N GLY A 685 1.01 34.18 29.58
CA GLY A 685 0.55 34.44 30.94
C GLY A 685 0.23 33.18 31.75
N SER A 686 0.01 33.34 33.05
CA SER A 686 -0.32 32.25 33.96
C SER A 686 -1.82 31.94 33.93
N SER A 687 -2.19 30.66 34.02
CA SER A 687 -3.60 30.20 34.05
C SER A 687 -4.44 30.69 32.87
N VAL A 688 -3.87 30.63 31.67
CA VAL A 688 -4.49 31.13 30.43
C VAL A 688 -5.13 30.01 29.63
N TYR A 689 -4.53 28.82 29.61
CA TYR A 689 -4.92 27.73 28.73
C TYR A 689 -5.73 26.66 29.46
N ASP A 690 -6.70 26.08 28.75
CA ASP A 690 -7.52 24.99 29.24
C ASP A 690 -6.84 23.63 29.01
N ALA A 691 -6.02 23.53 27.95
CA ALA A 691 -5.20 22.35 27.70
C ALA A 691 -3.81 22.70 27.15
N ILE A 692 -2.84 21.83 27.43
CA ILE A 692 -1.50 21.82 26.83
C ILE A 692 -1.33 20.49 26.11
N TYR A 693 -0.79 20.53 24.90
CA TYR A 693 -0.44 19.38 24.10
C TYR A 693 1.08 19.33 23.89
N VAL A 694 1.70 18.21 24.22
CA VAL A 694 3.14 17.96 24.04
C VAL A 694 3.32 16.58 23.41
N ASN A 695 3.83 16.56 22.18
CA ASN A 695 4.04 15.32 21.45
C ASN A 695 5.52 14.90 21.41
N ASN A 696 5.88 13.96 22.27
CA ASN A 696 7.03 13.07 22.09
C ASN A 696 8.38 13.78 21.88
N VAL A 697 8.57 14.87 22.62
CA VAL A 697 9.72 15.77 22.51
C VAL A 697 10.29 16.18 23.87
N ILE A 698 9.53 16.00 24.95
CA ILE A 698 9.90 16.45 26.29
C ILE A 698 11.23 15.85 26.76
N THR A 699 11.58 14.63 26.33
CA THR A 699 12.85 13.99 26.73
C THR A 699 14.08 14.76 26.25
N LEU A 700 13.94 15.54 25.17
CA LEU A 700 15.00 16.36 24.55
C LEU A 700 15.12 17.77 25.13
N PHE A 701 14.25 18.16 26.07
CA PHE A 701 14.31 19.47 26.70
C PHE A 701 15.59 19.65 27.51
N TYR A 702 16.02 20.92 27.63
CA TYR A 702 17.19 21.27 28.42
C TYR A 702 16.94 20.93 29.89
N ASP A 703 15.78 21.36 30.40
CA ASP A 703 15.33 21.09 31.76
C ASP A 703 13.84 20.68 31.76
N GLN A 704 13.60 19.37 31.85
CA GLN A 704 12.25 18.78 31.85
C GLN A 704 11.43 19.22 33.06
N GLU A 705 12.06 19.32 34.23
CA GLU A 705 11.36 19.71 35.45
C GLU A 705 10.88 21.16 35.33
N GLN A 706 11.75 22.06 34.86
CA GLN A 706 11.39 23.45 34.66
C GLN A 706 10.30 23.63 33.59
N ALA A 707 10.36 22.89 32.48
CA ALA A 707 9.28 22.91 31.47
C ALA A 707 7.94 22.42 32.05
N ILE A 708 7.93 21.36 32.86
CA ILE A 708 6.73 20.86 33.53
C ILE A 708 6.17 21.90 34.51
N ARG A 709 7.03 22.63 35.24
CA ARG A 709 6.58 23.77 36.08
C ARG A 709 5.94 24.88 35.26
N GLU A 710 6.51 25.23 34.11
CA GLU A 710 5.90 26.20 33.19
C GLU A 710 4.53 25.73 32.68
N PHE A 711 4.38 24.44 32.36
CA PHE A 711 3.08 23.88 31.97
C PHE A 711 2.05 24.00 33.09
N GLY A 712 2.46 23.69 34.32
CA GLY A 712 1.66 23.89 35.53
C GLY A 712 1.26 25.35 35.72
N ARG A 713 2.17 26.31 35.49
CA ARG A 713 1.88 27.75 35.60
C ARG A 713 0.86 28.21 34.55
N VAL A 714 1.02 27.77 33.30
CA VAL A 714 0.24 28.23 32.14
C VAL A 714 -1.18 27.67 32.13
N LEU A 715 -1.40 26.45 32.62
CA LEU A 715 -2.73 25.83 32.70
C LEU A 715 -3.62 26.49 33.75
N LYS A 716 -4.91 26.62 33.44
CA LYS A 716 -5.95 26.95 34.43
C LYS A 716 -6.08 25.83 35.47
N PRO A 717 -6.56 26.12 36.70
CA PRO A 717 -6.94 25.06 37.63
C PRO A 717 -7.95 24.09 36.99
N GLY A 718 -7.71 22.78 37.09
CA GLY A 718 -8.49 21.75 36.38
C GLY A 718 -8.17 21.57 34.89
N GLY A 719 -7.23 22.36 34.35
CA GLY A 719 -6.76 22.25 32.96
C GLY A 719 -6.05 20.93 32.68
N LEU A 720 -6.00 20.54 31.40
CA LEU A 720 -5.54 19.23 30.96
C LEU A 720 -4.15 19.32 30.29
N LEU A 721 -3.16 18.61 30.82
CA LEU A 721 -1.93 18.30 30.12
C LEU A 721 -2.09 16.97 29.37
N ILE A 722 -1.89 17.02 28.06
CA ILE A 722 -1.92 15.88 27.15
C ILE A 722 -0.47 15.64 26.69
N LEU A 723 0.14 14.57 27.17
CA LEU A 723 1.58 14.33 27.04
C LEU A 723 1.86 12.94 26.47
N GLU A 724 2.62 12.86 25.38
CA GLU A 724 3.25 11.62 24.91
C GLU A 724 4.76 11.72 25.17
N THR A 725 5.32 10.70 25.83
CA THR A 725 6.72 10.67 26.25
C THR A 725 7.22 9.23 26.36
N ILE A 726 8.48 9.06 26.78
CA ILE A 726 9.13 7.76 26.95
C ILE A 726 9.66 7.68 28.38
N PHE A 727 9.46 6.54 29.02
CA PHE A 727 10.01 6.22 30.33
C PHE A 727 11.08 5.13 30.23
N ALA A 728 12.14 5.30 31.00
CA ALA A 728 13.13 4.25 31.27
C ALA A 728 12.69 3.40 32.47
N ASP A 729 12.97 2.10 32.45
CA ASP A 729 12.67 1.18 33.54
C ASP A 729 13.54 1.39 34.80
N ARG A 730 14.62 2.18 34.69
CA ARG A 730 15.58 2.43 35.77
C ARG A 730 16.25 3.80 35.66
N PRO A 731 16.79 4.35 36.75
CA PRO A 731 17.56 5.61 36.74
C PRO A 731 18.78 5.52 35.83
N ARG A 732 19.17 6.68 35.27
CA ARG A 732 20.22 6.78 34.25
C ARG A 732 21.20 7.89 34.59
N THR A 733 22.45 7.73 34.15
CA THR A 733 23.49 8.74 34.38
C THR A 733 23.27 9.95 33.50
N ASP A 734 23.50 11.15 34.04
CA ASP A 734 23.28 12.40 33.31
C ASP A 734 24.14 12.48 32.03
N SER A 735 25.36 11.94 32.06
CA SER A 735 26.23 11.88 30.89
C SER A 735 25.59 11.16 29.70
N VAL A 736 24.93 10.01 29.92
CA VAL A 736 24.33 9.22 28.83
C VAL A 736 23.06 9.92 28.32
N VAL A 737 22.27 10.49 29.23
CA VAL A 737 21.07 11.25 28.87
C VAL A 737 21.42 12.50 28.06
N ASP A 738 22.43 13.25 28.48
CA ASP A 738 22.85 14.49 27.80
C ASP A 738 23.50 14.22 26.45
N GLU A 739 24.28 13.14 26.34
CA GLU A 739 24.82 12.70 25.05
C GLU A 739 23.68 12.29 24.10
N ALA A 740 22.68 11.54 24.59
CA ALA A 740 21.52 11.15 23.78
C ALA A 740 20.71 12.36 23.31
N ARG A 741 20.51 13.36 24.18
CA ARG A 741 19.90 14.65 23.82
C ARG A 741 20.71 15.41 22.77
N SER A 742 22.03 15.33 22.82
CA SER A 742 22.92 16.04 21.88
C SER A 742 22.79 15.53 20.44
N ILE A 743 22.57 14.23 20.28
CA ILE A 743 22.36 13.57 18.98
C ILE A 743 20.88 13.45 18.59
N GLY A 744 19.96 13.93 19.44
CA GLY A 744 18.52 13.89 19.17
C GLY A 744 17.86 12.53 19.35
N ASN A 745 18.48 11.59 20.08
CA ASN A 745 17.88 10.31 20.44
C ASN A 745 16.93 10.51 21.64
N SER A 746 15.63 10.69 21.35
CA SER A 746 14.61 10.93 22.38
C SER A 746 14.29 9.70 23.24
N VAL A 747 14.58 8.49 22.75
CA VAL A 747 14.36 7.23 23.48
C VAL A 747 15.39 7.11 24.59
N GLN A 748 16.67 7.18 24.23
CA GLN A 748 17.77 7.20 25.20
C GLN A 748 17.94 8.54 25.91
N ALA A 749 17.06 9.53 25.71
CA ALA A 749 16.99 10.71 26.57
C ALA A 749 15.94 10.56 27.70
N ALA A 750 15.22 9.43 27.73
CA ALA A 750 14.15 9.17 28.70
C ALA A 750 14.66 9.06 30.14
N ARG A 751 13.86 9.60 31.06
CA ARG A 751 13.99 9.47 32.52
C ARG A 751 12.96 8.47 33.03
N THR A 752 13.04 8.08 34.29
CA THR A 752 12.09 7.11 34.86
C THR A 752 10.69 7.70 35.01
N GLU A 753 9.70 6.82 35.09
CA GLU A 753 8.33 7.19 35.43
C GLU A 753 8.27 7.92 36.79
N GLN A 754 9.02 7.42 37.79
CA GLN A 754 9.04 7.99 39.13
C GLN A 754 9.56 9.44 39.15
N GLU A 755 10.62 9.74 38.38
CA GLU A 755 11.15 11.11 38.23
C GLU A 755 10.11 12.04 37.59
N ASN A 756 9.50 11.61 36.48
CA ASN A 756 8.50 12.40 35.76
C ASN A 756 7.26 12.69 36.62
N PHE A 757 6.79 11.69 37.38
CA PHE A 757 5.62 11.85 38.24
C PHE A 757 5.91 12.75 39.43
N ALA A 758 7.12 12.70 39.99
CA ALA A 758 7.55 13.63 41.03
C ALA A 758 7.57 15.08 40.52
N TRP A 759 8.07 15.32 39.30
CA TRP A 759 8.05 16.65 38.68
C TRP A 759 6.63 17.15 38.41
N LEU A 760 5.74 16.29 37.92
CA LEU A 760 4.32 16.62 37.73
C LEU A 760 3.65 16.98 39.07
N GLU A 761 3.87 16.17 40.12
CA GLU A 761 3.31 16.45 41.44
C GLU A 761 3.81 17.80 42.00
N ALA A 762 5.12 18.05 41.90
CA ALA A 762 5.75 19.30 42.34
C ALA A 762 5.24 20.53 41.56
N ALA A 763 4.89 20.35 40.28
CA ALA A 763 4.28 21.39 39.44
C ALA A 763 2.77 21.57 39.67
N GLY A 764 2.17 20.85 40.63
CA GLY A 764 0.77 21.01 41.01
C GLY A 764 -0.21 20.19 40.17
N PHE A 765 0.25 19.11 39.54
CA PHE A 765 -0.61 18.17 38.83
C PHE A 765 -1.12 17.04 39.74
N GLU A 766 -2.28 16.51 39.38
CA GLU A 766 -2.86 15.27 39.92
C GLU A 766 -2.13 14.03 39.39
N ALA A 767 -2.46 12.86 39.93
CA ALA A 767 -1.90 11.60 39.45
C ALA A 767 -2.19 11.39 37.95
N PRO A 768 -1.18 11.08 37.12
CA PRO A 768 -1.37 10.85 35.68
C PRO A 768 -2.28 9.66 35.37
N SER A 769 -3.11 9.79 34.32
CA SER A 769 -3.85 8.68 33.73
C SER A 769 -3.14 8.22 32.45
N VAL A 770 -2.55 7.03 32.49
CA VAL A 770 -1.97 6.36 31.31
C VAL A 770 -3.09 5.90 30.38
N LYS A 771 -3.02 6.30 29.11
CA LYS A 771 -4.00 5.93 28.07
C LYS A 771 -3.50 4.79 27.20
N GLU A 772 -2.24 4.85 26.80
CA GLU A 772 -1.57 3.82 26.02
C GLU A 772 -0.13 3.66 26.49
N SER A 773 0.41 2.45 26.38
CA SER A 773 1.82 2.16 26.58
C SER A 773 2.29 1.01 25.69
N PHE A 774 3.52 1.11 25.19
CA PHE A 774 4.17 0.02 24.45
C PHE A 774 5.70 0.13 24.56
N GLU A 775 6.38 -1.03 24.51
CA GLU A 775 7.84 -1.10 24.56
C GLU A 775 8.46 -0.56 23.26
N VAL A 776 9.59 0.12 23.39
CA VAL A 776 10.32 0.73 22.27
C VAL A 776 11.82 0.45 22.37
N GLU A 777 12.44 0.15 21.22
CA GLU A 777 13.88 -0.06 21.12
C GLU A 777 14.66 1.27 21.20
N ALA A 778 15.86 1.21 21.79
CA ALA A 778 16.73 2.37 22.02
C ALA A 778 17.19 3.10 20.74
N ASP A 779 17.20 2.42 19.60
CA ASP A 779 17.55 2.97 18.28
C ASP A 779 16.33 3.28 17.42
N ARG A 780 15.11 3.23 17.96
CA ARG A 780 13.90 3.44 17.17
C ARG A 780 13.82 4.87 16.63
N GLY A 781 13.79 4.99 15.30
CA GLY A 781 13.59 6.27 14.61
C GLY A 781 12.13 6.60 14.32
N TYR A 782 11.94 7.65 13.53
CA TYR A 782 10.64 8.30 13.26
C TYR A 782 9.71 7.52 12.30
N LYS A 783 10.19 6.48 11.60
CA LYS A 783 9.39 5.60 10.74
C LYS A 783 9.88 4.16 10.82
N ALA A 784 9.05 3.21 10.40
CA ALA A 784 9.44 1.79 10.36
C ALA A 784 10.71 1.61 9.50
N GLY A 785 11.71 0.91 10.04
CA GLY A 785 13.01 0.67 9.39
C GLY A 785 14.01 1.83 9.47
N HIS A 786 13.65 2.99 10.03
CA HIS A 786 14.61 4.07 10.31
C HIS A 786 15.14 3.92 11.73
N VAL A 787 16.46 3.84 11.88
CA VAL A 787 17.14 3.72 13.17
C VAL A 787 17.95 4.99 13.48
N VAL A 788 18.01 5.37 14.75
CA VAL A 788 18.81 6.51 15.25
C VAL A 788 20.06 6.01 15.99
N PRO A 789 21.18 6.77 15.98
CA PRO A 789 22.39 6.36 16.68
C PRO A 789 22.15 6.17 18.18
N LYS A 790 22.81 5.15 18.76
CA LYS A 790 22.75 4.87 20.20
C LYS A 790 23.97 5.41 20.94
N VAL A 791 23.74 5.83 22.17
CA VAL A 791 24.77 6.13 23.16
C VAL A 791 25.09 4.86 23.94
N ALA A 792 26.38 4.65 24.23
CA ALA A 792 26.85 3.52 25.03
C ALA A 792 26.57 3.72 26.53
N GLY A 793 26.51 2.61 27.30
CA GLY A 793 26.31 2.64 28.75
C GLY A 793 24.89 2.35 29.22
N ASP A 794 24.05 1.86 28.32
CA ASP A 794 22.59 1.77 28.47
C ASP A 794 22.01 0.46 27.92
N GLU A 795 22.88 -0.54 27.70
CA GLU A 795 22.58 -1.75 26.94
C GLU A 795 21.50 -2.65 27.58
N ASN A 796 21.21 -2.43 28.87
CA ASN A 796 20.24 -3.21 29.65
C ASN A 796 19.01 -2.39 30.10
N VAL A 797 18.83 -1.18 29.58
CA VAL A 797 17.68 -0.33 29.89
C VAL A 797 16.52 -0.67 28.97
N LYS A 798 15.32 -0.76 29.55
CA LYS A 798 14.08 -0.90 28.78
C LYS A 798 13.36 0.43 28.71
N PHE A 799 12.78 0.71 27.54
CA PHE A 799 12.07 1.95 27.28
C PHE A 799 10.61 1.68 26.93
N THR A 800 9.72 2.45 27.52
CA THR A 800 8.27 2.37 27.29
C THR A 800 7.77 3.72 26.80
N ALA A 801 7.22 3.76 25.59
CA ALA A 801 6.48 4.92 25.13
C ALA A 801 5.11 4.94 25.79
N VAL A 802 4.69 6.12 26.28
CA VAL A 802 3.46 6.31 27.05
C VAL A 802 2.70 7.56 26.58
N SER A 803 1.37 7.45 26.56
CA SER A 803 0.47 8.60 26.42
C SER A 803 -0.27 8.85 27.74
N LEU A 804 -0.20 10.08 28.25
CA LEU A 804 -0.65 10.48 29.57
C LEU A 804 -1.63 11.65 29.48
N TYR A 805 -2.72 11.55 30.24
CA TYR A 805 -3.57 12.70 30.56
C TYR A 805 -3.37 13.08 32.02
N VAL A 806 -3.03 14.33 32.28
CA VAL A 806 -2.72 14.82 33.63
C VAL A 806 -3.49 16.11 33.89
N ARG A 807 -4.23 16.17 35.00
CA ARG A 807 -4.99 17.37 35.38
C ARG A 807 -4.16 18.25 36.29
N LYS A 808 -4.24 19.56 36.10
CA LYS A 808 -3.80 20.51 37.11
C LYS A 808 -4.78 20.50 38.28
N LYS A 809 -4.28 20.44 39.52
CA LYS A 809 -5.10 20.52 40.74
C LYS A 809 -5.99 21.78 40.71
N ARG A 810 -7.23 21.64 41.16
CA ARG A 810 -8.25 22.71 41.17
C ARG A 810 -8.02 23.77 42.24
#